data_AF-A0A7X8SK76-F1
#
_entry.id   AF-A0A7X8SK76-F1
#
_cell.length_a   1.000
_cell.length_b   1.000
_cell.length_c   1.000
_cell.angle_alpha   90.00
_cell.angle_beta   90.00
_cell.angle_gamma   90.00
#
_symmetry.space_group_name_H-M   'P 1'
#
loop_
_entity.id
_entity.type
_entity.pdbx_description
1 polymer ?
#
loop_
_entity_poly.entity_id
_entity_poly.type
_entity_poly.pdbx_seq_one_letter_code
_entity_poly.pdbx_strand_id
1 'polypeptide(L)'
;MKCFLRNILLLLFFKLTLSINALAQNEVSAISGGHWSDPTIWSNQKVPTKLDNVDLKDYTVFLILPQGVDTLFVCNNLNIDQAGNLLIGHDEEAEKWIGINGNIHCDGTIAQGRGESSMESESFLHPYNSNLIINTNSATSITGKGYINPKNLVLSGTESSTLTIDHYNMVVDGDFNIINTSTQEVDFTAYTFLKVYGSLGISGGRDQKWLNKTPIVFTTEGVIVCENLDLYSKNGSIQSSIYIKNGGSISTKTVNHTNEWVESGNKGFQLKIARTGLLRLGEDALHPETIQNEEELFQVLNYGEIRTHFKNHIESYDSMMVQIEPYKPENYENATEYKHVIGASHIGGWYNFTEKPYLIEGLDMFKEFGSTAFKTSLTCGWQKMHAHYPFNHDWPNQFNTMTGLAKYHLMDTLFSDEEIKTHAVWANPNFGDYYKEGPDKNNDIYAQEEEQFFQLTVHLLETYGDMDKRFVLQNWEGDWMLRGSTRNWEKEPETIPVDIRWRVDGMGRMFRSRMRGVEKARALYPEANAEVLFSVEFNKLFYRKDGEYTNMIELEVPNLIEQVIPQMRLDISSWSSYDGRWLQEIEVFPYGFLNGIRIAEYFTTSAHFVNEGTPVMLGEFGMNENEPYIPKQYEREELPEMFSDLLGLVKYTGVQQVYLWNFFSSGDQAFEFEKGEQYELDTLYKYLDGKWVVEPDQSYGTVGAYLEEIFNEDEIKDPTSTEDNFVKTSIFPNPAEGEIYITSEALIEEVLIYSTTGILYNRQALDNTNKINVSQLPPGHFLIRIITNKGQSTHQLIKK
;
A
#
# COMPACT_ATOMS: atom_id res chain seq x y z
N MET A 1 -28.19 51.58 -6.29
CA MET A 1 -26.98 52.24 -6.85
C MET A 1 -26.32 53.31 -5.97
N LYS A 2 -27.04 54.13 -5.19
CA LYS A 2 -26.40 55.16 -4.33
C LYS A 2 -25.84 54.66 -2.97
N CYS A 3 -26.21 53.47 -2.50
CA CYS A 3 -25.60 52.87 -1.30
C CYS A 3 -24.27 52.12 -1.57
N PHE A 4 -24.01 51.74 -2.83
CA PHE A 4 -22.82 50.94 -3.18
C PHE A 4 -21.55 51.81 -3.29
N LEU A 5 -21.67 53.06 -3.74
CA LEU A 5 -20.54 54.00 -3.81
C LEU A 5 -20.04 54.49 -2.44
N ARG A 6 -20.90 54.46 -1.40
CA ARG A 6 -20.54 54.98 -0.06
C ARG A 6 -19.65 54.00 0.72
N ASN A 7 -19.78 52.70 0.47
CA ASN A 7 -18.92 51.66 1.07
C ASN A 7 -17.55 51.56 0.39
N ILE A 8 -17.47 51.88 -0.92
CA ILE A 8 -16.19 51.90 -1.65
C ILE A 8 -15.30 53.07 -1.18
N LEU A 9 -15.89 54.25 -0.89
CA LEU A 9 -15.12 55.38 -0.35
C LEU A 9 -14.64 55.17 1.11
N LEU A 10 -15.38 54.42 1.93
CA LEU A 10 -14.94 54.08 3.29
C LEU A 10 -13.81 53.03 3.29
N LEU A 11 -13.83 52.07 2.35
CA LEU A 11 -12.73 51.11 2.15
C LEU A 11 -11.45 51.79 1.64
N LEU A 12 -11.58 52.82 0.80
CA LEU A 12 -10.45 53.60 0.29
C LEU A 12 -9.83 54.52 1.36
N PHE A 13 -10.62 55.02 2.31
CA PHE A 13 -10.09 55.79 3.45
C PHE A 13 -9.46 54.90 4.52
N PHE A 14 -9.97 53.69 4.78
CA PHE A 14 -9.33 52.75 5.71
C PHE A 14 -7.98 52.22 5.20
N LYS A 15 -7.80 52.11 3.86
CA LYS A 15 -6.51 51.79 3.25
C LYS A 15 -5.46 52.90 3.33
N LEU A 16 -5.86 54.16 3.57
CA LEU A 16 -4.92 55.30 3.57
C LEU A 16 -4.44 55.75 4.97
N THR A 17 -4.98 55.21 6.06
CA THR A 17 -4.60 55.59 7.45
C THR A 17 -3.90 54.51 8.26
N LEU A 18 -3.57 53.36 7.66
CA LEU A 18 -2.66 52.35 8.24
C LEU A 18 -1.23 52.44 7.67
N SER A 19 -0.89 53.53 6.99
CA SER A 19 0.46 53.82 6.51
C SER A 19 1.19 54.80 7.43
N ILE A 20 1.30 54.49 8.72
CA ILE A 20 2.29 55.14 9.60
C ILE A 20 2.87 54.05 10.51
N ASN A 21 4.08 53.59 10.13
CA ASN A 21 4.97 52.60 10.77
C ASN A 21 4.77 51.09 10.47
N ALA A 22 4.55 50.73 9.20
CA ALA A 22 5.04 49.45 8.68
C ALA A 22 6.27 49.75 7.81
N LEU A 23 7.45 49.26 8.21
CA LEU A 23 8.57 49.15 7.27
C LEU A 23 8.08 48.30 6.10
N ALA A 24 8.03 48.87 4.90
CA ALA A 24 7.59 48.16 3.70
C ALA A 24 8.50 46.94 3.49
N GLN A 25 7.98 45.73 3.74
CA GLN A 25 8.63 44.49 3.32
C GLN A 25 8.69 44.49 1.80
N ASN A 26 9.86 44.26 1.21
CA ASN A 26 10.01 44.22 -0.24
C ASN A 26 9.85 42.78 -0.73
N GLU A 27 9.05 42.60 -1.77
CA GLU A 27 9.06 41.35 -2.55
C GLU A 27 10.33 41.31 -3.41
N VAL A 28 11.07 40.21 -3.32
CA VAL A 28 12.30 39.98 -4.07
C VAL A 28 12.22 38.60 -4.71
N SER A 29 12.28 38.52 -6.03
CA SER A 29 12.18 37.25 -6.75
C SER A 29 13.51 36.91 -7.40
N ALA A 30 13.84 35.61 -7.46
CA ALA A 30 14.92 35.14 -8.30
C ALA A 30 14.56 35.36 -9.80
N ILE A 31 15.51 35.84 -10.58
CA ILE A 31 15.40 36.05 -12.04
C ILE A 31 16.37 35.18 -12.84
N SER A 32 17.24 34.43 -12.14
CA SER A 32 18.11 33.39 -12.69
C SER A 32 18.56 32.46 -11.56
N GLY A 33 19.05 31.26 -11.90
CA GLY A 33 19.74 30.39 -10.94
C GLY A 33 21.13 30.92 -10.59
N GLY A 34 21.65 30.56 -9.41
CA GLY A 34 22.97 30.99 -8.96
C GLY A 34 23.12 31.03 -7.45
N HIS A 35 24.17 31.69 -6.97
CA HIS A 35 24.44 31.80 -5.55
C HIS A 35 23.58 32.89 -4.89
N TRP A 36 23.00 32.63 -3.72
CA TRP A 36 22.11 33.56 -3.01
C TRP A 36 22.76 34.93 -2.77
N SER A 37 24.07 34.95 -2.51
CA SER A 37 24.83 36.20 -2.28
C SER A 37 25.15 36.99 -3.55
N ASP A 38 24.81 36.50 -4.74
CA ASP A 38 24.98 37.24 -5.98
C ASP A 38 23.80 38.22 -6.15
N PRO A 39 24.01 39.55 -6.09
CA PRO A 39 22.93 40.50 -6.29
C PRO A 39 22.28 40.39 -7.68
N THR A 40 22.98 39.87 -8.68
CA THR A 40 22.49 39.84 -10.07
C THR A 40 21.38 38.82 -10.32
N ILE A 41 21.21 37.84 -9.44
CA ILE A 41 20.14 36.84 -9.57
C ILE A 41 18.79 37.33 -9.02
N TRP A 42 18.74 38.51 -8.41
CA TRP A 42 17.55 39.05 -7.74
C TRP A 42 16.91 40.19 -8.51
N SER A 43 15.58 40.24 -8.52
CA SER A 43 14.77 41.20 -9.30
C SER A 43 15.09 42.68 -9.03
N ASN A 44 15.53 43.00 -7.82
CA ASN A 44 15.89 44.36 -7.39
C ASN A 44 17.41 44.62 -7.40
N GLN A 45 18.21 43.66 -7.90
CA GLN A 45 19.67 43.67 -7.90
C GLN A 45 20.31 43.81 -6.50
N LYS A 46 19.64 43.27 -5.47
CA LYS A 46 20.13 43.25 -4.09
C LYS A 46 19.93 41.88 -3.48
N VAL A 47 20.89 41.44 -2.68
CA VAL A 47 20.80 40.21 -1.90
C VAL A 47 19.67 40.35 -0.87
N PRO A 48 18.70 39.42 -0.83
CA PRO A 48 17.63 39.44 0.15
C PRO A 48 18.15 39.38 1.58
N THR A 49 17.42 40.04 2.46
CA THR A 49 17.69 40.12 3.89
C THR A 49 16.50 39.58 4.66
N LYS A 50 16.68 39.40 5.98
CA LYS A 50 15.62 38.99 6.93
C LYS A 50 14.32 39.81 6.94
N LEU A 51 14.26 40.92 6.19
CA LEU A 51 13.09 41.81 6.05
C LEU A 51 12.34 41.61 4.72
N ASP A 52 12.94 40.91 3.77
CA ASP A 52 12.42 40.75 2.41
C ASP A 52 11.57 39.48 2.29
N ASN A 53 10.53 39.52 1.46
CA ASN A 53 9.73 38.36 1.09
C ASN A 53 10.32 37.78 -0.20
N VAL A 54 10.88 36.58 -0.12
CA VAL A 54 11.64 35.97 -1.20
C VAL A 54 10.77 34.98 -1.97
N ASP A 55 10.88 35.03 -3.29
CA ASP A 55 10.14 34.17 -4.22
C ASP A 55 11.10 33.48 -5.21
N LEU A 56 11.16 32.15 -5.19
CA LEU A 56 11.99 31.33 -6.07
C LEU A 56 11.11 30.64 -7.12
N LYS A 57 11.13 31.18 -8.35
CA LYS A 57 10.38 30.64 -9.49
C LYS A 57 11.30 29.96 -10.46
N ASP A 58 11.12 28.65 -10.69
CA ASP A 58 11.82 27.88 -11.73
C ASP A 58 13.36 27.84 -11.66
N TYR A 59 13.96 28.44 -10.63
CA TYR A 59 15.41 28.59 -10.50
C TYR A 59 15.96 27.80 -9.31
N THR A 60 17.16 27.25 -9.52
CA THR A 60 17.98 26.67 -8.46
C THR A 60 18.89 27.73 -7.87
N VAL A 61 18.73 28.01 -6.59
CA VAL A 61 19.53 28.97 -5.82
C VAL A 61 20.32 28.23 -4.75
N PHE A 62 21.63 28.45 -4.72
CA PHE A 62 22.55 27.89 -3.73
C PHE A 62 22.73 28.88 -2.58
N LEU A 63 22.47 28.44 -1.35
CA LEU A 63 22.64 29.25 -0.14
C LEU A 63 23.74 28.63 0.72
N ILE A 64 24.98 29.03 0.44
CA ILE A 64 26.14 28.70 1.27
C ILE A 64 26.43 29.89 2.17
N LEU A 65 26.52 29.64 3.48
CA LEU A 65 26.85 30.70 4.44
C LEU A 65 28.29 31.19 4.22
N PRO A 66 28.56 32.50 4.37
CA PRO A 66 29.93 33.00 4.32
C PRO A 66 30.81 32.35 5.38
N GLN A 67 32.11 32.22 5.08
CA GLN A 67 33.09 31.66 6.02
C GLN A 67 33.04 32.39 7.38
N GLY A 68 33.00 31.62 8.47
CA GLY A 68 32.92 32.16 9.84
C GLY A 68 31.54 32.68 10.25
N VAL A 69 30.51 32.55 9.39
CA VAL A 69 29.12 32.79 9.76
C VAL A 69 28.45 31.44 10.05
N ASP A 70 27.98 31.27 11.28
CA ASP A 70 27.30 30.04 11.71
C ASP A 70 25.78 30.18 11.67
N THR A 71 25.25 31.40 11.65
CA THR A 71 23.80 31.66 11.55
C THR A 71 23.51 32.88 10.69
N LEU A 72 22.57 32.75 9.76
CA LEU A 72 22.10 33.86 8.92
C LEU A 72 20.60 33.81 8.69
N PHE A 73 19.89 34.87 9.06
CA PHE A 73 18.47 35.05 8.71
C PHE A 73 18.37 35.69 7.32
N VAL A 74 17.83 34.94 6.35
CA VAL A 74 17.92 35.27 4.92
C VAL A 74 16.68 35.94 4.35
N CYS A 75 15.51 35.71 4.95
CA CYS A 75 14.25 36.31 4.49
C CYS A 75 13.24 36.44 5.62
N ASN A 76 12.21 37.24 5.37
CA ASN A 76 11.00 37.29 6.17
C ASN A 76 10.06 36.14 5.80
N ASN A 77 9.56 36.11 4.57
CA ASN A 77 8.79 34.99 4.03
C ASN A 77 9.54 34.35 2.86
N LEU A 78 9.36 33.04 2.65
CA LEU A 78 9.93 32.28 1.55
C LEU A 78 8.83 31.57 0.77
N ASN A 79 8.73 31.86 -0.53
CA ASN A 79 7.92 31.15 -1.49
C ASN A 79 8.83 30.39 -2.47
N ILE A 80 8.58 29.11 -2.68
CA ILE A 80 9.27 28.28 -3.68
C ILE A 80 8.21 27.57 -4.51
N ASP A 81 8.13 27.95 -5.78
CA ASP A 81 7.22 27.33 -6.74
C ASP A 81 7.73 25.92 -7.12
N GLN A 82 6.88 25.13 -7.78
CA GLN A 82 7.11 23.71 -8.04
C GLN A 82 8.46 23.35 -8.69
N ALA A 83 8.99 24.19 -9.57
CA ALA A 83 10.29 23.99 -10.22
C ALA A 83 11.45 24.76 -9.54
N GLY A 84 11.17 25.55 -8.51
CA GLY A 84 12.18 26.28 -7.74
C GLY A 84 12.91 25.36 -6.77
N ASN A 85 14.21 25.63 -6.55
CA ASN A 85 15.03 24.86 -5.60
C ASN A 85 15.89 25.81 -4.76
N LEU A 86 15.84 25.66 -3.45
CA LEU A 86 16.78 26.27 -2.51
C LEU A 86 17.72 25.19 -1.96
N LEU A 87 18.97 25.22 -2.42
CA LEU A 87 19.98 24.24 -2.01
C LEU A 87 20.82 24.82 -0.86
N ILE A 88 20.77 24.16 0.30
CA ILE A 88 21.30 24.66 1.58
C ILE A 88 22.53 23.90 2.08
N GLY A 89 23.15 23.07 1.25
CA GLY A 89 24.35 22.32 1.62
C GLY A 89 25.58 23.22 1.83
N HIS A 90 26.58 22.72 2.57
CA HIS A 90 27.86 23.39 2.79
C HIS A 90 29.04 22.42 2.94
N ASP A 91 30.27 22.95 2.79
CA ASP A 91 31.51 22.15 2.80
C ASP A 91 32.24 22.11 4.16
N GLU A 92 31.77 22.89 5.13
CA GLU A 92 32.40 22.97 6.46
C GLU A 92 31.83 21.91 7.43
N GLU A 93 32.68 21.18 8.16
CA GLU A 93 32.25 20.28 9.26
C GLU A 93 31.85 21.11 10.50
N ALA A 94 30.78 21.90 10.38
CA ALA A 94 30.32 22.83 11.39
C ALA A 94 28.78 22.93 11.39
N GLU A 95 28.18 23.36 12.50
CA GLU A 95 26.75 23.66 12.53
C GLU A 95 26.47 24.98 11.80
N LYS A 96 25.80 24.91 10.65
CA LYS A 96 25.33 26.06 9.88
C LYS A 96 23.82 26.20 10.00
N TRP A 97 23.35 27.42 10.28
CA TRP A 97 21.95 27.74 10.56
C TRP A 97 21.40 28.77 9.58
N ILE A 98 20.41 28.37 8.79
CA ILE A 98 19.66 29.27 7.91
C ILE A 98 18.36 29.65 8.61
N GLY A 99 18.12 30.95 8.73
CA GLY A 99 16.99 31.51 9.46
C GLY A 99 15.93 32.12 8.54
N ILE A 100 14.66 31.84 8.82
CA ILE A 100 13.49 32.43 8.15
C ILE A 100 12.58 33.06 9.22
N ASN A 101 12.12 34.30 9.05
CA ASN A 101 11.38 35.04 10.10
C ASN A 101 9.85 34.89 10.07
N GLY A 102 9.33 34.15 9.11
CA GLY A 102 7.92 34.12 8.78
C GLY A 102 7.55 32.89 7.98
N ASN A 103 6.65 33.07 7.02
CA ASN A 103 6.01 31.99 6.29
C ASN A 103 6.97 31.26 5.36
N ILE A 104 6.78 29.95 5.25
CA ILE A 104 7.33 29.13 4.17
C ILE A 104 6.17 28.56 3.37
N HIS A 105 6.14 28.84 2.08
CA HIS A 105 5.37 28.10 1.10
C HIS A 105 6.35 27.38 0.17
N CYS A 106 6.32 26.05 0.13
CA CYS A 106 7.24 25.25 -0.66
C CYS A 106 6.50 24.18 -1.47
N ASP A 107 6.33 24.44 -2.77
CA ASP A 107 5.90 23.45 -3.75
C ASP A 107 7.09 22.84 -4.51
N GLY A 108 8.26 23.49 -4.46
CA GLY A 108 9.54 23.01 -4.98
C GLY A 108 10.37 22.25 -3.95
N THR A 109 11.65 22.58 -3.84
CA THR A 109 12.58 21.84 -2.95
C THR A 109 13.42 22.77 -2.08
N ILE A 110 13.54 22.44 -0.79
CA ILE A 110 14.58 22.92 0.14
C ILE A 110 15.38 21.71 0.60
N ALA A 111 16.64 21.57 0.22
CA ALA A 111 17.45 20.40 0.59
C ALA A 111 18.95 20.69 0.51
N GLN A 112 19.80 19.76 0.98
CA GLN A 112 21.26 19.83 0.83
C GLN A 112 21.71 20.02 -0.63
N GLY A 113 20.97 19.43 -1.57
CA GLY A 113 21.31 19.36 -2.99
C GLY A 113 22.08 18.08 -3.32
N ARG A 114 21.42 17.16 -4.03
CA ARG A 114 22.04 15.94 -4.54
C ARG A 114 22.53 16.14 -5.98
N GLY A 115 23.66 15.50 -6.29
CA GLY A 115 24.18 15.39 -7.64
C GLY A 115 23.45 14.31 -8.45
N GLU A 116 24.12 13.78 -9.46
CA GLU A 116 23.69 12.55 -10.13
C GLU A 116 23.94 11.37 -9.19
N SER A 117 22.87 10.66 -8.80
CA SER A 117 22.98 9.43 -8.01
C SER A 117 22.93 8.22 -8.95
N SER A 118 23.70 7.19 -8.63
CA SER A 118 23.70 5.90 -9.30
C SER A 118 23.49 4.78 -8.29
N MET A 119 23.41 3.54 -8.76
CA MET A 119 23.29 2.38 -7.87
C MET A 119 24.51 2.18 -6.94
N GLU A 120 25.68 2.68 -7.36
CA GLU A 120 26.96 2.45 -6.70
C GLU A 120 27.49 3.70 -5.98
N SER A 121 26.90 4.86 -6.24
CA SER A 121 27.35 6.12 -5.67
C SER A 121 26.20 7.08 -5.40
N GLU A 122 26.17 7.57 -4.17
CA GLU A 122 25.41 8.76 -3.82
C GLU A 122 26.36 9.95 -3.88
N SER A 123 25.98 10.99 -4.59
CA SER A 123 26.73 12.24 -4.64
C SER A 123 25.86 13.39 -4.12
N PHE A 124 26.44 14.17 -3.21
CA PHE A 124 25.88 15.43 -2.79
C PHE A 124 26.71 16.56 -3.39
N LEU A 125 26.06 17.69 -3.69
CA LEU A 125 26.77 18.88 -4.16
C LEU A 125 27.68 19.44 -3.07
N HIS A 126 27.30 19.21 -1.81
CA HIS A 126 28.06 19.54 -0.61
C HIS A 126 27.98 18.38 0.39
N PRO A 127 29.03 18.08 1.18
CA PRO A 127 29.05 16.95 2.10
C PRO A 127 28.16 17.12 3.34
N TYR A 128 27.78 18.35 3.71
CA TYR A 128 26.96 18.61 4.91
C TYR A 128 25.66 19.35 4.55
N ASN A 129 24.58 18.98 5.25
CA ASN A 129 23.29 19.66 5.19
C ASN A 129 23.18 20.73 6.29
N SER A 130 22.60 21.89 5.97
CA SER A 130 22.39 22.97 6.95
C SER A 130 21.17 22.72 7.84
N ASN A 131 21.20 23.31 9.03
CA ASN A 131 20.05 23.40 9.91
C ASN A 131 19.13 24.54 9.48
N LEU A 132 17.83 24.37 9.69
CA LEU A 132 16.81 25.39 9.44
C LEU A 132 16.20 25.85 10.77
N ILE A 133 16.19 27.16 11.00
CA ILE A 133 15.47 27.79 12.11
C ILE A 133 14.39 28.73 11.58
N ILE A 134 13.18 28.56 12.07
CA ILE A 134 12.02 29.37 11.70
C ILE A 134 11.63 30.19 12.92
N ASN A 135 11.78 31.52 12.84
CA ASN A 135 11.20 32.41 13.83
C ASN A 135 9.69 32.52 13.57
N THR A 136 8.92 32.14 14.56
CA THR A 136 7.47 32.03 14.56
C THR A 136 6.86 33.26 15.22
N ASN A 137 5.78 33.73 14.64
CA ASN A 137 4.89 34.76 15.17
C ASN A 137 3.44 34.34 14.88
N SER A 138 2.47 35.17 15.29
CA SER A 138 1.03 34.87 15.12
C SER A 138 0.55 34.68 13.67
N ALA A 139 1.34 35.03 12.67
CA ALA A 139 1.02 34.85 11.25
C ALA A 139 1.89 33.79 10.55
N THR A 140 2.81 33.13 11.25
CA THR A 140 3.73 32.14 10.66
C THR A 140 3.00 30.84 10.31
N SER A 141 3.30 30.28 9.15
CA SER A 141 2.82 28.99 8.66
C SER A 141 3.88 28.31 7.78
N ILE A 142 3.84 26.98 7.72
CA ILE A 142 4.65 26.18 6.80
C ILE A 142 3.67 25.40 5.92
N THR A 143 3.69 25.65 4.63
CA THR A 143 2.70 25.12 3.68
C THR A 143 3.34 24.65 2.38
N GLY A 144 2.65 23.78 1.64
CA GLY A 144 3.04 23.39 0.28
C GLY A 144 3.32 21.90 0.15
N LYS A 145 3.36 21.42 -1.09
CA LYS A 145 3.44 19.99 -1.45
C LYS A 145 4.83 19.55 -1.94
N GLY A 146 5.79 20.46 -1.90
CA GLY A 146 7.18 20.25 -2.25
C GLY A 146 7.91 19.35 -1.26
N TYR A 147 9.22 19.50 -1.20
CA TYR A 147 10.09 18.76 -0.30
C TYR A 147 10.93 19.71 0.56
N ILE A 148 10.94 19.49 1.88
CA ILE A 148 11.78 20.24 2.82
C ILE A 148 12.64 19.24 3.60
N ASN A 149 13.97 19.35 3.45
CA ASN A 149 14.93 18.47 4.09
C ASN A 149 16.18 19.20 4.62
N PRO A 150 16.09 19.77 5.83
CA PRO A 150 17.24 20.27 6.56
C PRO A 150 17.87 19.16 7.42
N LYS A 151 19.08 19.42 7.92
CA LYS A 151 19.71 18.57 8.93
C LYS A 151 18.89 18.55 10.22
N ASN A 152 18.67 19.71 10.82
CA ASN A 152 17.77 19.88 11.97
C ASN A 152 16.72 20.95 11.63
N LEU A 153 15.52 20.82 12.18
CA LEU A 153 14.46 21.82 12.05
C LEU A 153 14.09 22.37 13.43
N VAL A 154 14.27 23.68 13.61
CA VAL A 154 13.96 24.37 14.87
C VAL A 154 12.86 25.40 14.64
N LEU A 155 11.78 25.28 15.40
CA LEU A 155 10.78 26.33 15.52
C LEU A 155 11.12 27.18 16.75
N SER A 156 11.29 28.49 16.57
CA SER A 156 11.60 29.41 17.66
C SER A 156 10.66 30.61 17.67
N GLY A 157 10.24 31.10 18.83
CA GLY A 157 9.18 32.08 18.96
C GLY A 157 9.31 32.84 20.27
N THR A 158 9.07 34.14 20.20
CA THR A 158 9.15 35.05 21.37
C THR A 158 7.80 35.54 21.87
N GLU A 159 6.74 35.30 21.10
CA GLU A 159 5.38 35.67 21.43
C GLU A 159 4.48 34.44 21.44
N SER A 160 3.44 34.45 22.26
CA SER A 160 2.48 33.36 22.24
C SER A 160 1.69 33.35 20.94
N SER A 161 1.73 32.20 20.25
CA SER A 161 1.08 32.05 18.95
C SER A 161 0.69 30.61 18.67
N THR A 162 -0.17 30.44 17.67
CA THR A 162 -0.52 29.15 17.07
C THR A 162 0.13 29.09 15.69
N LEU A 163 0.94 28.07 15.45
CA LEU A 163 1.61 27.79 14.18
C LEU A 163 0.89 26.65 13.48
N THR A 164 0.37 26.90 12.28
CA THR A 164 -0.18 25.84 11.43
C THR A 164 0.87 25.32 10.46
N ILE A 165 1.00 24.00 10.39
CA ILE A 165 1.86 23.29 9.44
C ILE A 165 0.97 22.40 8.55
N ASP A 166 0.89 22.76 7.27
CA ASP A 166 0.19 22.07 6.19
C ASP A 166 1.15 21.79 5.04
N HIS A 167 2.19 20.99 5.34
CA HIS A 167 3.23 20.65 4.39
C HIS A 167 3.35 19.14 4.19
N TYR A 168 3.28 18.70 2.94
CA TYR A 168 3.05 17.28 2.63
C TYR A 168 4.32 16.43 2.66
N ASN A 169 5.51 17.01 2.56
CA ASN A 169 6.76 16.22 2.60
C ASN A 169 7.88 16.97 3.33
N MET A 170 7.95 16.80 4.65
CA MET A 170 9.10 17.22 5.44
C MET A 170 9.88 16.01 5.93
N VAL A 171 11.19 16.01 5.72
CA VAL A 171 12.10 14.96 6.21
C VAL A 171 13.26 15.65 6.90
N VAL A 172 13.51 15.37 8.18
CA VAL A 172 14.60 15.98 8.95
C VAL A 172 15.65 14.91 9.23
N ASP A 173 16.91 15.16 8.86
CA ASP A 173 17.99 14.15 8.99
C ASP A 173 18.40 13.89 10.44
N GLY A 174 18.22 14.89 11.30
CA GLY A 174 18.44 14.87 12.74
C GLY A 174 17.15 15.19 13.48
N ASP A 175 17.20 16.19 14.36
CA ASP A 175 16.13 16.48 15.30
C ASP A 175 15.16 17.56 14.81
N PHE A 176 13.89 17.39 15.17
CA PHE A 176 12.88 18.44 15.13
C PHE A 176 12.67 18.98 16.55
N ASN A 177 12.93 20.27 16.76
CA ASN A 177 12.82 20.88 18.09
C ASN A 177 11.96 22.15 18.09
N ILE A 178 11.31 22.42 19.23
CA ILE A 178 10.59 23.68 19.47
C ILE A 178 11.22 24.40 20.66
N ILE A 179 11.80 25.58 20.43
CA ILE A 179 12.53 26.37 21.43
C ILE A 179 11.96 27.78 21.52
N ASN A 180 11.12 28.02 22.52
CA ASN A 180 10.41 29.28 22.67
C ASN A 180 10.65 29.96 24.01
N THR A 181 10.46 31.28 24.05
CA THR A 181 10.44 32.06 25.29
C THR A 181 9.01 32.36 25.77
N SER A 182 8.00 31.81 25.08
CA SER A 182 6.56 31.98 25.34
C SER A 182 5.78 30.73 24.91
N THR A 183 4.56 30.57 25.42
CA THR A 183 3.69 29.42 25.07
C THR A 183 3.42 29.37 23.56
N GLN A 184 3.62 28.21 22.95
CA GLN A 184 3.35 27.99 21.52
C GLN A 184 2.44 26.79 21.33
N GLU A 185 1.45 26.98 20.47
CA GLU A 185 0.64 25.90 19.91
C GLU A 185 1.17 25.60 18.50
N VAL A 186 1.37 24.32 18.18
CA VAL A 186 1.82 23.85 16.87
C VAL A 186 0.84 22.80 16.38
N ASP A 187 0.15 23.10 15.28
CA ASP A 187 -0.91 22.27 14.71
C ASP A 187 -0.50 21.72 13.34
N PHE A 188 -0.27 20.41 13.28
CA PHE A 188 -0.07 19.67 12.04
C PHE A 188 -1.43 19.27 11.47
N THR A 189 -1.74 19.76 10.27
CA THR A 189 -3.02 19.46 9.59
C THR A 189 -3.07 18.03 9.04
N ALA A 190 -4.28 17.60 8.65
CA ALA A 190 -4.57 16.21 8.27
C ALA A 190 -3.64 15.62 7.21
N TYR A 191 -3.13 16.40 6.26
CA TYR A 191 -2.29 15.85 5.20
C TYR A 191 -0.79 16.08 5.40
N THR A 192 -0.41 16.66 6.53
CA THR A 192 0.99 16.93 6.83
C THR A 192 1.73 15.61 7.05
N PHE A 193 2.92 15.49 6.46
CA PHE A 193 3.83 14.38 6.75
C PHE A 193 5.18 14.92 7.19
N LEU A 194 5.66 14.37 8.31
CA LEU A 194 6.96 14.66 8.88
C LEU A 194 7.68 13.36 9.21
N LYS A 195 8.87 13.16 8.62
CA LYS A 195 9.82 12.13 9.03
C LYS A 195 10.98 12.78 9.77
N VAL A 196 11.36 12.23 10.92
CA VAL A 196 12.47 12.71 11.75
C VAL A 196 13.43 11.56 12.00
N TYR A 197 14.61 11.60 11.41
CA TYR A 197 15.63 10.55 11.60
C TYR A 197 16.38 10.68 12.93
N GLY A 198 16.11 11.73 13.70
CA GLY A 198 16.47 11.87 15.10
C GLY A 198 15.23 11.92 16.00
N SER A 199 15.22 12.91 16.90
CA SER A 199 14.19 13.05 17.92
C SER A 199 13.11 14.06 17.53
N LEU A 200 11.85 13.70 17.76
CA LEU A 200 10.76 14.66 17.83
C LEU A 200 10.74 15.29 19.24
N GLY A 201 11.53 16.34 19.42
CA GLY A 201 11.78 17.02 20.70
C GLY A 201 10.92 18.27 20.89
N ILE A 202 9.64 18.12 21.22
CA ILE A 202 8.71 19.27 21.29
C ILE A 202 8.92 20.17 22.52
N SER A 203 9.63 19.71 23.55
CA SER A 203 9.91 20.50 24.77
C SER A 203 11.39 20.49 25.17
N GLY A 204 12.24 20.19 24.19
CA GLY A 204 13.68 20.14 24.29
C GLY A 204 14.22 18.73 24.43
N GLY A 205 14.95 18.31 23.40
CA GLY A 205 15.69 17.06 23.40
C GLY A 205 16.70 16.95 24.56
N ARG A 206 17.36 15.80 24.67
CA ARG A 206 18.30 15.51 25.78
C ARG A 206 19.45 16.52 25.90
N ASP A 207 19.83 17.18 24.81
CA ASP A 207 20.86 18.22 24.82
C ASP A 207 20.34 19.48 25.53
N GLN A 208 21.15 20.01 26.46
CA GLN A 208 20.84 21.25 27.18
C GLN A 208 20.53 22.43 26.25
N LYS A 209 21.09 22.45 25.02
CA LYS A 209 20.81 23.50 24.05
C LYS A 209 19.37 23.50 23.54
N TRP A 210 18.68 22.36 23.62
CA TRP A 210 17.29 22.21 23.18
C TRP A 210 16.27 22.46 24.30
N LEU A 211 16.70 22.49 25.57
CA LEU A 211 15.79 22.58 26.72
C LEU A 211 14.88 23.81 26.66
N ASN A 212 13.57 23.56 26.57
CA ASN A 212 12.56 24.60 26.58
C ASN A 212 12.02 24.81 28.01
N LYS A 213 11.97 26.07 28.45
CA LYS A 213 11.42 26.46 29.77
C LYS A 213 9.98 26.95 29.70
N THR A 214 9.37 26.91 28.52
CA THR A 214 7.99 27.36 28.28
C THR A 214 7.08 26.23 27.79
N PRO A 215 5.76 26.36 27.98
CA PRO A 215 4.79 25.33 27.64
C PRO A 215 4.63 25.20 26.13
N ILE A 216 4.62 23.97 25.62
CA ILE A 216 4.34 23.67 24.22
C ILE A 216 3.11 22.78 24.12
N VAL A 217 2.18 23.15 23.25
CA VAL A 217 1.03 22.32 22.88
C VAL A 217 1.23 21.89 21.44
N PHE A 218 1.47 20.59 21.24
CA PHE A 218 1.68 20.01 19.93
C PHE A 218 0.46 19.18 19.55
N THR A 219 -0.21 19.53 18.45
CA THR A 219 -1.34 18.76 17.92
C THR A 219 -0.99 18.20 16.55
N THR A 220 -1.35 16.95 16.29
CA THR A 220 -1.26 16.38 14.94
C THR A 220 -2.53 15.67 14.49
N GLU A 221 -2.96 15.99 13.28
CA GLU A 221 -3.87 15.23 12.43
C GLU A 221 -3.14 14.55 11.26
N GLY A 222 -1.85 14.88 11.07
CA GLY A 222 -0.99 14.31 10.05
C GLY A 222 -0.26 13.05 10.50
N VAL A 223 0.63 12.56 9.63
CA VAL A 223 1.45 11.35 9.85
C VAL A 223 2.87 11.75 10.23
N ILE A 224 3.32 11.32 11.40
CA ILE A 224 4.68 11.58 11.89
C ILE A 224 5.40 10.26 12.12
N VAL A 225 6.62 10.15 11.60
CA VAL A 225 7.52 9.01 11.83
C VAL A 225 8.81 9.54 12.43
N CYS A 226 9.24 9.03 13.58
CA CYS A 226 10.48 9.45 14.24
C CYS A 226 11.30 8.26 14.77
N GLU A 227 12.61 8.42 14.89
CA GLU A 227 13.44 7.42 15.59
C GLU A 227 13.18 7.47 17.11
N ASN A 228 13.03 8.68 17.64
CA ASN A 228 12.73 8.91 19.05
C ASN A 228 11.60 9.92 19.24
N LEU A 229 10.73 9.64 20.22
CA LEU A 229 9.68 10.53 20.70
C LEU A 229 9.98 10.95 22.14
N ASP A 230 10.11 12.25 22.37
CA ASP A 230 10.29 12.78 23.73
C ASP A 230 8.92 13.08 24.37
N LEU A 231 8.66 12.43 25.50
CA LEU A 231 7.44 12.54 26.30
C LEU A 231 7.70 13.19 27.67
N TYR A 232 8.57 14.20 27.70
CA TYR A 232 8.87 14.96 28.91
C TYR A 232 9.05 16.45 28.59
N SER A 233 8.92 17.31 29.59
CA SER A 233 9.23 18.73 29.46
C SER A 233 9.96 19.23 30.69
N LYS A 234 11.01 20.04 30.52
CA LYS A 234 11.71 20.72 31.64
C LYS A 234 11.07 22.07 32.01
N ASN A 235 9.93 22.42 31.41
CA ASN A 235 9.24 23.66 31.75
C ASN A 235 8.63 23.61 33.17
N GLY A 236 8.51 24.77 33.81
CA GLY A 236 7.98 24.90 35.18
C GLY A 236 6.70 25.75 35.30
N SER A 237 6.11 26.21 34.19
CA SER A 237 4.99 27.17 34.22
C SER A 237 3.62 26.56 33.92
N ILE A 238 3.45 25.87 32.79
CA ILE A 238 2.21 25.17 32.39
C ILE A 238 2.59 23.82 31.75
N GLN A 239 1.78 22.79 31.94
CA GLN A 239 2.03 21.46 31.37
C GLN A 239 2.16 21.55 29.83
N SER A 240 3.22 20.96 29.28
CA SER A 240 3.35 20.76 27.83
C SER A 240 2.59 19.51 27.41
N SER A 241 2.15 19.44 26.16
CA SER A 241 1.39 18.29 25.69
C SER A 241 1.61 17.92 24.23
N ILE A 242 1.41 16.64 23.94
CA ILE A 242 1.16 16.10 22.60
C ILE A 242 -0.29 15.67 22.52
N TYR A 243 -0.98 16.04 21.45
CA TYR A 243 -2.33 15.61 21.14
C TYR A 243 -2.43 15.03 19.73
N ILE A 244 -2.66 13.72 19.64
CA ILE A 244 -2.90 13.01 18.38
C ILE A 244 -4.41 12.91 18.17
N LYS A 245 -4.95 13.44 17.07
CA LYS A 245 -6.41 13.46 16.83
C LYS A 245 -6.77 13.27 15.34
N ASN A 246 -8.04 12.99 15.05
CA ASN A 246 -8.64 12.98 13.70
C ASN A 246 -7.85 12.13 12.68
N GLY A 247 -7.53 10.87 13.01
CA GLY A 247 -6.74 10.00 12.13
C GLY A 247 -5.24 10.31 12.07
N GLY A 248 -4.75 11.29 12.85
CA GLY A 248 -3.32 11.57 12.98
C GLY A 248 -2.56 10.41 13.63
N SER A 249 -1.28 10.30 13.32
CA SER A 249 -0.42 9.24 13.87
C SER A 249 0.98 9.73 14.22
N ILE A 250 1.56 9.12 15.25
CA ILE A 250 2.99 9.18 15.56
C ILE A 250 3.51 7.75 15.62
N SER A 251 4.48 7.42 14.78
CA SER A 251 5.23 6.16 14.84
C SER A 251 6.62 6.44 15.35
N THR A 252 7.05 5.70 16.36
CA THR A 252 8.38 5.87 16.94
C THR A 252 9.09 4.55 17.19
N LYS A 253 10.40 4.49 16.91
CA LYS A 253 11.22 3.32 17.24
C LYS A 253 11.48 3.24 18.74
N THR A 254 11.70 4.40 19.38
CA THR A 254 12.02 4.52 20.80
C THR A 254 11.23 5.65 21.44
N VAL A 255 11.07 5.60 22.77
CA VAL A 255 10.51 6.70 23.56
C VAL A 255 11.57 7.13 24.57
N ASN A 256 11.81 8.44 24.67
CA ASN A 256 12.84 9.04 25.54
C ASN A 256 14.23 8.38 25.37
N HIS A 257 14.63 8.04 24.14
CA HIS A 257 15.84 7.31 23.69
C HIS A 257 16.22 6.04 24.47
N THR A 258 15.25 5.21 24.86
CA THR A 258 15.42 3.88 25.51
C THR A 258 15.98 3.92 26.94
N ASN A 259 15.26 3.31 27.88
CA ASN A 259 15.66 2.93 29.26
C ASN A 259 16.26 4.00 30.20
N GLU A 260 16.43 5.25 29.77
CA GLU A 260 16.92 6.33 30.63
C GLU A 260 15.79 7.31 30.93
N TRP A 261 15.43 7.35 32.21
CA TRP A 261 14.38 8.19 32.75
C TRP A 261 14.79 9.67 32.72
N VAL A 262 13.95 10.51 32.12
CA VAL A 262 14.09 11.97 32.15
C VAL A 262 12.89 12.57 32.88
N GLU A 263 13.10 12.97 34.13
CA GLU A 263 12.05 13.59 34.95
C GLU A 263 11.53 14.88 34.32
N SER A 264 10.22 15.10 34.32
CA SER A 264 9.66 16.38 33.89
C SER A 264 9.95 17.47 34.94
N GLY A 265 9.90 18.73 34.53
CA GLY A 265 9.84 19.86 35.44
C GLY A 265 8.50 19.87 36.21
N ASN A 266 8.37 20.76 37.20
CA ASN A 266 7.28 20.79 38.19
C ASN A 266 5.84 20.89 37.63
N LYS A 267 5.65 21.01 36.31
CA LYS A 267 4.33 21.05 35.65
C LYS A 267 4.02 19.81 34.83
N GLY A 268 4.98 18.91 34.68
CA GLY A 268 4.77 17.65 33.98
C GLY A 268 4.61 17.77 32.48
N PHE A 269 4.12 16.68 31.91
CA PHE A 269 3.86 16.53 30.48
C PHE A 269 2.59 15.69 30.27
N GLN A 270 1.81 15.98 29.23
CA GLN A 270 0.59 15.23 28.92
C GLN A 270 0.62 14.67 27.50
N LEU A 271 0.42 13.37 27.36
CA LEU A 271 0.10 12.72 26.09
C LEU A 271 -1.42 12.52 25.99
N LYS A 272 -2.03 13.02 24.93
CA LYS A 272 -3.45 12.80 24.63
C LYS A 272 -3.60 12.14 23.27
N ILE A 273 -4.46 11.12 23.19
CA ILE A 273 -4.78 10.41 21.95
C ILE A 273 -6.30 10.40 21.82
N ALA A 274 -6.85 11.01 20.78
CA ALA A 274 -8.29 11.01 20.51
C ALA A 274 -8.74 9.69 19.90
N ARG A 275 -10.06 9.47 19.81
CA ARG A 275 -10.62 8.41 18.93
C ARG A 275 -10.02 8.55 17.54
N THR A 276 -9.64 7.44 16.91
CA THR A 276 -8.91 7.35 15.61
C THR A 276 -7.46 7.83 15.60
N GLY A 277 -6.95 8.43 16.70
CA GLY A 277 -5.54 8.75 16.82
C GLY A 277 -4.69 7.51 17.12
N LEU A 278 -3.48 7.45 16.56
CA LEU A 278 -2.57 6.30 16.71
C LEU A 278 -1.19 6.74 17.24
N LEU A 279 -0.73 6.11 18.31
CA LEU A 279 0.68 6.07 18.69
C LEU A 279 1.22 4.65 18.48
N ARG A 280 2.14 4.45 17.53
CA ARG A 280 2.78 3.16 17.28
C ARG A 280 4.19 3.12 17.86
N LEU A 281 4.48 2.05 18.61
CA LEU A 281 5.70 1.85 19.37
C LEU A 281 6.56 0.74 18.76
N GLY A 282 7.86 1.01 18.57
CA GLY A 282 8.86 0.02 18.19
C GLY A 282 9.08 -1.07 19.26
N GLU A 283 9.88 -2.08 18.91
CA GLU A 283 10.11 -3.28 19.74
C GLU A 283 10.52 -2.95 21.18
N ASP A 284 11.46 -2.02 21.36
CA ASP A 284 12.04 -1.65 22.66
C ASP A 284 11.48 -0.33 23.21
N ALA A 285 10.43 0.22 22.61
CA ALA A 285 9.85 1.48 23.07
C ALA A 285 9.05 1.29 24.37
N LEU A 286 9.34 2.13 25.38
CA LEU A 286 8.57 2.14 26.63
C LEU A 286 7.11 2.52 26.37
N HIS A 287 6.19 1.73 26.91
CA HIS A 287 4.77 2.05 26.86
C HIS A 287 4.49 3.32 27.68
N PRO A 288 3.72 4.31 27.17
CA PRO A 288 3.43 5.53 27.90
C PRO A 288 2.82 5.31 29.30
N GLU A 289 1.98 4.29 29.47
CA GLU A 289 1.40 3.98 30.79
C GLU A 289 2.45 3.47 31.79
N THR A 290 3.51 2.79 31.31
CA THR A 290 4.67 2.45 32.16
C THR A 290 5.37 3.72 32.64
N ILE A 291 5.54 4.71 31.75
CA ILE A 291 6.14 5.99 32.10
C ILE A 291 5.30 6.72 33.16
N GLN A 292 3.98 6.74 33.00
CA GLN A 292 3.05 7.38 33.96
C GLN A 292 3.11 6.74 35.36
N ASN A 293 3.39 5.44 35.44
CA ASN A 293 3.51 4.76 36.73
C ASN A 293 4.81 5.11 37.47
N GLU A 294 5.84 5.56 36.75
CA GLU A 294 7.15 5.89 37.30
C GLU A 294 7.39 7.40 37.44
N GLU A 295 6.63 8.23 36.72
CA GLU A 295 6.74 9.70 36.73
C GLU A 295 5.36 10.32 37.09
N GLU A 296 5.23 10.85 38.31
CA GLU A 296 3.95 11.35 38.86
C GLU A 296 3.35 12.56 38.11
N LEU A 297 4.15 13.29 37.35
CA LEU A 297 3.80 14.49 36.59
C LEU A 297 3.54 14.20 35.09
N PHE A 298 3.80 12.97 34.60
CA PHE A 298 3.43 12.52 33.27
C PHE A 298 2.00 11.98 33.27
N GLN A 299 1.19 12.40 32.29
CA GLN A 299 -0.21 12.00 32.19
C GLN A 299 -0.56 11.50 30.79
N VAL A 300 -1.25 10.37 30.72
CA VAL A 300 -1.79 9.79 29.49
C VAL A 300 -3.31 9.87 29.50
N LEU A 301 -3.88 10.50 28.48
CA LEU A 301 -5.31 10.54 28.18
C LEU A 301 -5.56 9.83 26.85
N ASN A 302 -5.80 8.53 26.89
CA ASN A 302 -5.97 7.70 25.70
C ASN A 302 -7.45 7.36 25.41
N TYR A 303 -7.95 7.79 24.25
CA TYR A 303 -9.22 7.40 23.65
C TYR A 303 -9.06 6.80 22.25
N GLY A 304 -7.82 6.63 21.79
CA GLY A 304 -7.47 6.04 20.50
C GLY A 304 -6.67 4.77 20.70
N GLU A 305 -5.62 4.59 19.88
CA GLU A 305 -4.81 3.39 19.87
C GLU A 305 -3.36 3.67 20.29
N ILE A 306 -2.84 2.89 21.24
CA ILE A 306 -1.41 2.71 21.45
C ILE A 306 -1.07 1.32 20.96
N ARG A 307 -0.36 1.23 19.83
CA ARG A 307 -0.03 -0.03 19.19
C ARG A 307 1.39 -0.45 19.54
N THR A 308 1.53 -1.54 20.28
CA THR A 308 2.83 -2.14 20.60
C THR A 308 3.33 -3.00 19.45
N HIS A 309 4.64 -3.28 19.44
CA HIS A 309 5.30 -4.05 18.40
C HIS A 309 4.64 -5.41 18.15
N PHE A 310 4.55 -5.82 16.88
CA PHE A 310 3.83 -7.03 16.45
C PHE A 310 4.29 -8.32 17.16
N LYS A 311 5.58 -8.41 17.54
CA LYS A 311 6.13 -9.55 18.28
C LYS A 311 5.43 -9.81 19.62
N ASN A 312 4.75 -8.81 20.19
CA ASN A 312 3.96 -8.97 21.42
C ASN A 312 2.59 -9.61 21.20
N HIS A 313 2.18 -9.84 19.94
CA HIS A 313 0.84 -10.27 19.54
C HIS A 313 0.86 -11.51 18.61
N ILE A 314 1.96 -12.26 18.60
CA ILE A 314 2.04 -13.50 17.82
C ILE A 314 1.37 -14.63 18.61
N GLU A 315 0.24 -15.11 18.09
CA GLU A 315 -0.50 -16.26 18.63
C GLU A 315 0.20 -17.57 18.24
N SER A 316 0.05 -18.64 19.03
CA SER A 316 0.58 -19.96 18.63
C SER A 316 -0.31 -20.63 17.58
N TYR A 317 0.25 -21.57 16.81
CA TYR A 317 -0.49 -22.39 15.85
C TYR A 317 -1.73 -23.05 16.47
N ASP A 318 -1.55 -23.78 17.58
CA ASP A 318 -2.66 -24.47 18.24
C ASP A 318 -3.76 -23.50 18.70
N SER A 319 -3.37 -22.31 19.16
CA SER A 319 -4.34 -21.28 19.56
C SER A 319 -5.10 -20.76 18.33
N MET A 320 -4.41 -20.49 17.23
CA MET A 320 -5.02 -20.06 15.97
C MET A 320 -6.04 -21.10 15.47
N MET A 321 -5.65 -22.39 15.42
CA MET A 321 -6.53 -23.44 14.91
C MET A 321 -7.85 -23.54 15.70
N VAL A 322 -7.80 -23.38 17.03
CA VAL A 322 -9.00 -23.33 17.87
C VAL A 322 -9.89 -22.12 17.56
N GLN A 323 -9.31 -20.98 17.22
CA GLN A 323 -10.06 -19.75 16.94
C GLN A 323 -10.71 -19.76 15.56
N ILE A 324 -10.08 -20.38 14.56
CA ILE A 324 -10.60 -20.41 13.19
C ILE A 324 -11.68 -21.49 12.98
N GLU A 325 -11.67 -22.55 13.80
CA GLU A 325 -12.57 -23.72 13.66
C GLU A 325 -14.06 -23.35 13.51
N PRO A 326 -14.65 -22.44 14.31
CA PRO A 326 -16.06 -22.05 14.17
C PRO A 326 -16.38 -21.27 12.89
N TYR A 327 -15.35 -20.78 12.20
CA TYR A 327 -15.49 -19.98 10.98
C TYR A 327 -15.18 -20.77 9.72
N LYS A 328 -14.68 -22.00 9.82
CA LYS A 328 -14.51 -22.87 8.66
C LYS A 328 -15.84 -23.04 7.91
N PRO A 329 -15.85 -23.07 6.57
CA PRO A 329 -17.09 -23.13 5.78
C PRO A 329 -18.08 -24.22 6.24
N GLU A 330 -17.59 -25.41 6.56
CA GLU A 330 -18.39 -26.54 7.05
C GLU A 330 -19.02 -26.33 8.43
N ASN A 331 -18.50 -25.38 9.21
CA ASN A 331 -18.97 -25.06 10.56
C ASN A 331 -19.69 -23.70 10.63
N TYR A 332 -19.67 -22.92 9.55
CA TYR A 332 -20.14 -21.53 9.53
C TYR A 332 -21.45 -21.37 8.75
N GLU A 333 -22.53 -21.06 9.46
CA GLU A 333 -23.89 -20.96 8.89
C GLU A 333 -24.01 -19.99 7.70
N ASN A 334 -23.19 -18.94 7.66
CA ASN A 334 -23.19 -17.95 6.58
C ASN A 334 -21.98 -18.08 5.64
N ALA A 335 -21.47 -19.28 5.41
CA ALA A 335 -20.29 -19.48 4.58
C ALA A 335 -20.45 -18.99 3.13
N THR A 336 -21.67 -18.83 2.61
CA THR A 336 -21.91 -18.15 1.31
C THR A 336 -21.45 -16.69 1.30
N GLU A 337 -21.26 -16.03 2.46
CA GLU A 337 -20.68 -14.68 2.56
C GLU A 337 -19.22 -14.63 2.08
N TYR A 338 -18.50 -15.76 2.03
CA TYR A 338 -17.11 -15.80 1.58
C TYR A 338 -16.94 -15.29 0.15
N LYS A 339 -17.98 -15.41 -0.70
CA LYS A 339 -17.98 -14.88 -2.07
C LYS A 339 -17.71 -13.38 -2.16
N HIS A 340 -17.94 -12.64 -1.08
CA HIS A 340 -17.69 -11.20 -1.01
C HIS A 340 -16.25 -10.84 -0.62
N VAL A 341 -15.50 -11.82 -0.09
CA VAL A 341 -14.16 -11.62 0.47
C VAL A 341 -13.09 -12.28 -0.39
N ILE A 342 -13.32 -13.53 -0.80
CA ILE A 342 -12.40 -14.26 -1.66
C ILE A 342 -12.84 -14.21 -3.12
N GLY A 343 -11.88 -14.00 -4.00
CA GLY A 343 -12.07 -14.08 -5.44
C GLY A 343 -10.75 -14.34 -6.14
N ALA A 344 -10.63 -13.89 -7.39
CA ALA A 344 -9.43 -14.14 -8.19
C ALA A 344 -9.02 -12.92 -9.00
N SER A 345 -7.74 -12.90 -9.36
CA SER A 345 -7.23 -12.02 -10.40
C SER A 345 -7.62 -12.56 -11.76
N HIS A 346 -7.78 -11.71 -12.77
CA HIS A 346 -7.88 -12.13 -14.17
C HIS A 346 -6.97 -11.25 -15.00
N ILE A 347 -5.69 -11.62 -15.04
CA ILE A 347 -4.64 -10.78 -15.62
C ILE A 347 -3.59 -11.67 -16.29
N GLY A 348 -3.38 -11.47 -17.58
CA GLY A 348 -2.24 -12.04 -18.31
C GLY A 348 -2.29 -13.54 -18.52
N GLY A 349 -3.47 -14.18 -18.49
CA GLY A 349 -3.60 -15.62 -18.73
C GLY A 349 -3.21 -16.04 -20.16
N TRP A 350 -3.07 -17.35 -20.34
CA TRP A 350 -2.51 -17.98 -21.55
C TRP A 350 -3.53 -18.69 -22.46
N TYR A 351 -4.82 -18.59 -22.15
CA TYR A 351 -5.90 -19.22 -22.92
C TYR A 351 -7.20 -18.43 -22.81
N ASN A 352 -8.07 -18.61 -23.81
CA ASN A 352 -9.47 -18.19 -23.84
C ASN A 352 -10.33 -19.32 -24.45
N PHE A 353 -11.65 -19.21 -24.30
CA PHE A 353 -12.65 -20.20 -24.68
C PHE A 353 -13.60 -19.71 -25.78
N THR A 354 -13.70 -18.40 -25.97
CA THR A 354 -14.65 -17.77 -26.91
C THR A 354 -13.98 -16.68 -27.74
N GLU A 355 -14.71 -16.13 -28.71
CA GLU A 355 -14.28 -14.98 -29.51
C GLU A 355 -14.55 -13.62 -28.81
N LYS A 356 -15.06 -13.62 -27.57
CA LYS A 356 -15.24 -12.37 -26.81
C LYS A 356 -13.89 -11.82 -26.36
N PRO A 357 -13.77 -10.49 -26.16
CA PRO A 357 -12.59 -9.91 -25.54
C PRO A 357 -12.28 -10.61 -24.22
N TYR A 358 -11.01 -10.98 -24.01
CA TYR A 358 -10.56 -11.80 -22.88
C TYR A 358 -11.03 -11.29 -21.51
N LEU A 359 -11.04 -9.96 -21.31
CA LEU A 359 -11.56 -9.35 -20.08
C LEU A 359 -13.06 -9.64 -19.87
N ILE A 360 -13.85 -9.58 -20.93
CA ILE A 360 -15.30 -9.77 -20.89
C ILE A 360 -15.66 -11.25 -20.79
N GLU A 361 -14.92 -12.13 -21.47
CA GLU A 361 -15.06 -13.57 -21.28
C GLU A 361 -14.77 -13.97 -19.83
N GLY A 362 -13.67 -13.47 -19.26
CA GLY A 362 -13.35 -13.69 -17.86
C GLY A 362 -14.44 -13.16 -16.92
N LEU A 363 -14.97 -11.97 -17.17
CA LEU A 363 -16.09 -11.42 -16.39
C LEU A 363 -17.33 -12.31 -16.43
N ASP A 364 -17.72 -12.80 -17.61
CA ASP A 364 -18.89 -13.66 -17.77
C ASP A 364 -18.72 -14.97 -16.98
N MET A 365 -17.56 -15.61 -17.08
CA MET A 365 -17.27 -16.83 -16.32
C MET A 365 -17.08 -16.57 -14.81
N PHE A 366 -16.57 -15.40 -14.43
CA PHE A 366 -16.38 -15.04 -13.02
C PHE A 366 -17.72 -14.86 -12.30
N LYS A 367 -18.76 -14.40 -13.01
CA LYS A 367 -20.14 -14.37 -12.48
C LYS A 367 -20.69 -15.78 -12.24
N GLU A 368 -20.44 -16.71 -13.17
CA GLU A 368 -20.81 -18.12 -12.98
C GLU A 368 -20.07 -18.76 -11.80
N PHE A 369 -18.82 -18.35 -11.55
CA PHE A 369 -18.05 -18.78 -10.37
C PHE A 369 -18.67 -18.28 -9.05
N GLY A 370 -19.44 -17.18 -9.05
CA GLY A 370 -20.24 -16.72 -7.91
C GLY A 370 -19.53 -15.75 -6.96
N SER A 371 -18.22 -15.55 -7.09
CA SER A 371 -17.49 -14.51 -6.35
C SER A 371 -17.87 -13.10 -6.80
N THR A 372 -17.91 -12.15 -5.87
CA THR A 372 -18.15 -10.74 -6.17
C THR A 372 -16.88 -9.88 -6.02
N ALA A 373 -15.72 -10.48 -5.77
CA ALA A 373 -14.45 -9.79 -5.56
C ALA A 373 -13.47 -10.07 -6.71
N PHE A 374 -13.36 -9.15 -7.66
CA PHE A 374 -12.62 -9.37 -8.90
C PHE A 374 -11.39 -8.47 -9.01
N LYS A 375 -10.19 -9.07 -9.14
CA LYS A 375 -8.93 -8.32 -9.30
C LYS A 375 -8.54 -8.23 -10.79
N THR A 376 -8.31 -7.01 -11.25
CA THR A 376 -8.05 -6.67 -12.66
C THR A 376 -6.94 -5.62 -12.75
N SER A 377 -6.67 -5.10 -13.95
CA SER A 377 -5.60 -4.15 -14.24
C SER A 377 -6.12 -2.93 -14.99
N LEU A 378 -5.60 -1.76 -14.62
CA LEU A 378 -5.82 -0.47 -15.24
C LEU A 378 -4.47 0.23 -15.35
N THR A 379 -3.74 -0.06 -16.44
CA THR A 379 -2.38 0.42 -16.65
C THR A 379 -2.25 1.16 -17.97
N CYS A 380 -1.84 2.43 -17.91
CA CYS A 380 -1.77 3.31 -19.08
C CYS A 380 -0.58 3.04 -20.03
N GLY A 381 0.38 2.20 -19.62
CA GLY A 381 1.63 2.01 -20.34
C GLY A 381 1.52 1.33 -21.70
N TRP A 382 2.56 1.51 -22.52
CA TRP A 382 2.62 0.97 -23.88
C TRP A 382 2.41 -0.55 -23.90
N GLN A 383 1.40 -1.00 -24.65
CA GLN A 383 0.94 -2.39 -24.79
C GLN A 383 0.64 -3.11 -23.47
N LYS A 384 0.48 -2.38 -22.35
CA LYS A 384 0.22 -3.01 -21.05
C LYS A 384 -1.15 -3.65 -20.98
N MET A 385 -2.18 -2.97 -21.46
CA MET A 385 -3.53 -3.57 -21.53
C MET A 385 -3.58 -4.78 -22.47
N HIS A 386 -2.84 -4.77 -23.60
CA HIS A 386 -2.68 -5.95 -24.44
C HIS A 386 -1.99 -7.10 -23.70
N ALA A 387 -0.87 -6.85 -23.00
CA ALA A 387 -0.17 -7.88 -22.26
C ALA A 387 -1.01 -8.51 -21.13
N HIS A 388 -1.88 -7.71 -20.50
CA HIS A 388 -2.75 -8.15 -19.41
C HIS A 388 -4.05 -8.78 -19.91
N TYR A 389 -4.52 -8.43 -21.12
CA TYR A 389 -5.74 -8.95 -21.71
C TYR A 389 -5.53 -9.28 -23.20
N PRO A 390 -4.82 -10.37 -23.50
CA PRO A 390 -4.20 -10.56 -24.81
C PRO A 390 -5.13 -11.10 -25.91
N PHE A 391 -6.30 -11.66 -25.57
CA PHE A 391 -7.19 -12.27 -26.58
C PHE A 391 -8.36 -11.37 -26.96
N ASN A 392 -8.69 -11.37 -28.26
CA ASN A 392 -9.91 -10.83 -28.87
C ASN A 392 -10.27 -9.38 -28.48
N HIS A 393 -9.26 -8.55 -28.24
CA HIS A 393 -9.45 -7.19 -27.79
C HIS A 393 -9.27 -6.17 -28.93
N ASP A 394 -9.61 -4.92 -28.63
CA ASP A 394 -9.34 -3.75 -29.47
C ASP A 394 -8.58 -2.65 -28.72
N TRP A 395 -7.93 -2.98 -27.59
CA TRP A 395 -7.11 -2.06 -26.80
C TRP A 395 -6.19 -1.18 -27.67
N PRO A 396 -6.21 0.15 -27.48
CA PRO A 396 -5.16 1.03 -27.97
C PRO A 396 -3.79 0.63 -27.43
N ASN A 397 -2.73 0.94 -28.18
CA ASN A 397 -1.36 0.70 -27.73
C ASN A 397 -1.01 1.44 -26.43
N GLN A 398 -1.67 2.55 -26.11
CA GLN A 398 -1.44 3.30 -24.87
C GLN A 398 -2.64 4.17 -24.52
N PHE A 399 -2.73 4.55 -23.25
CA PHE A 399 -3.67 5.57 -22.75
C PHE A 399 -2.87 6.70 -22.10
N ASN A 400 -3.29 7.95 -22.30
CA ASN A 400 -2.57 9.10 -21.72
C ASN A 400 -3.01 9.42 -20.28
N THR A 401 -4.18 8.92 -19.85
CA THR A 401 -4.74 9.19 -18.52
C THR A 401 -5.46 7.95 -18.01
N MET A 402 -5.45 7.75 -16.69
CA MET A 402 -6.18 6.65 -16.05
C MET A 402 -7.69 6.81 -16.23
N THR A 403 -8.23 8.03 -16.15
CA THR A 403 -9.64 8.31 -16.43
C THR A 403 -10.05 7.94 -17.85
N GLY A 404 -9.19 8.21 -18.85
CA GLY A 404 -9.45 7.82 -20.23
C GLY A 404 -9.50 6.30 -20.42
N LEU A 405 -8.67 5.57 -19.67
CA LEU A 405 -8.70 4.10 -19.66
C LEU A 405 -9.93 3.56 -18.92
N ALA A 406 -10.30 4.13 -17.77
CA ALA A 406 -11.50 3.74 -17.03
C ALA A 406 -12.81 3.91 -17.83
N LYS A 407 -12.87 4.95 -18.68
CA LYS A 407 -13.98 5.21 -19.61
C LYS A 407 -14.00 4.33 -20.85
N TYR A 408 -12.96 3.52 -21.05
CA TYR A 408 -12.90 2.65 -22.21
C TYR A 408 -13.98 1.57 -22.10
N HIS A 409 -14.69 1.28 -23.20
CA HIS A 409 -15.91 0.48 -23.16
C HIS A 409 -15.76 -0.91 -22.48
N LEU A 410 -14.60 -1.57 -22.61
CA LEU A 410 -14.33 -2.84 -21.91
C LEU A 410 -14.21 -2.65 -20.39
N MET A 411 -13.60 -1.56 -19.92
CA MET A 411 -13.50 -1.22 -18.49
C MET A 411 -14.84 -0.73 -17.94
N ASP A 412 -15.58 0.07 -18.71
CA ASP A 412 -16.92 0.53 -18.36
C ASP A 412 -17.89 -0.65 -18.22
N THR A 413 -17.83 -1.63 -19.13
CA THR A 413 -18.59 -2.88 -19.02
C THR A 413 -18.25 -3.66 -17.75
N LEU A 414 -16.96 -3.76 -17.41
CA LEU A 414 -16.51 -4.41 -16.17
C LEU A 414 -17.04 -3.69 -14.92
N PHE A 415 -16.88 -2.37 -14.85
CA PHE A 415 -17.20 -1.60 -13.64
C PHE A 415 -18.71 -1.39 -13.44
N SER A 416 -19.50 -1.39 -14.52
CA SER A 416 -20.97 -1.29 -14.47
C SER A 416 -21.69 -2.61 -14.18
N ASP A 417 -21.01 -3.75 -14.18
CA ASP A 417 -21.64 -5.06 -13.95
C ASP A 417 -22.28 -5.12 -12.55
N GLU A 418 -23.54 -5.54 -12.40
CA GLU A 418 -24.24 -5.44 -11.11
C GLU A 418 -23.84 -6.54 -10.10
N GLU A 419 -23.26 -7.64 -10.56
CA GLU A 419 -22.93 -8.81 -9.73
C GLU A 419 -21.57 -8.64 -9.04
N ILE A 420 -20.59 -8.04 -9.73
CA ILE A 420 -19.29 -7.74 -9.12
C ILE A 420 -19.45 -6.58 -8.15
N LYS A 421 -19.04 -6.76 -6.89
CA LYS A 421 -19.15 -5.72 -5.85
C LYS A 421 -17.81 -5.05 -5.58
N THR A 422 -16.74 -5.83 -5.50
CA THR A 422 -15.39 -5.32 -5.24
C THR A 422 -14.51 -5.47 -6.47
N HIS A 423 -13.97 -4.35 -6.95
CA HIS A 423 -13.00 -4.28 -8.02
C HIS A 423 -11.64 -3.88 -7.45
N ALA A 424 -10.75 -4.85 -7.21
CA ALA A 424 -9.35 -4.52 -6.99
C ALA A 424 -8.65 -4.31 -8.34
N VAL A 425 -7.86 -3.26 -8.45
CA VAL A 425 -7.28 -2.86 -9.74
C VAL A 425 -5.83 -2.47 -9.56
N TRP A 426 -4.93 -3.11 -10.31
CA TRP A 426 -3.59 -2.57 -10.53
C TRP A 426 -3.68 -1.25 -11.30
N ALA A 427 -3.64 -0.14 -10.59
CA ALA A 427 -3.79 1.21 -11.10
C ALA A 427 -2.40 1.85 -11.30
N ASN A 428 -2.04 2.08 -12.56
CA ASN A 428 -0.72 2.64 -12.90
C ASN A 428 -0.80 3.67 -14.03
N PRO A 429 -0.52 4.96 -13.77
CA PRO A 429 -0.50 6.02 -14.78
C PRO A 429 0.71 5.95 -15.72
N ASN A 430 1.69 5.06 -15.45
CA ASN A 430 2.89 4.80 -16.24
C ASN A 430 3.90 5.96 -16.27
N PHE A 431 4.26 6.50 -15.11
CA PHE A 431 5.37 7.47 -14.98
C PHE A 431 6.75 6.83 -14.76
N GLY A 432 6.84 5.49 -14.79
CA GLY A 432 8.08 4.74 -14.60
C GLY A 432 8.60 4.79 -13.16
N ASP A 433 9.92 4.61 -13.00
CA ASP A 433 10.58 4.46 -11.70
C ASP A 433 11.12 5.79 -11.13
N TYR A 434 10.53 6.93 -11.51
CA TYR A 434 11.03 8.27 -11.16
C TYR A 434 11.20 8.50 -9.65
N TYR A 435 10.41 7.82 -8.82
CA TYR A 435 10.50 7.89 -7.35
C TYR A 435 11.83 7.35 -6.81
N LYS A 436 12.53 6.49 -7.58
CA LYS A 436 13.88 6.02 -7.24
C LYS A 436 14.91 7.13 -7.33
N GLU A 437 14.61 8.22 -8.03
CA GLU A 437 15.48 9.38 -8.02
C GLU A 437 15.43 10.11 -6.69
N GLY A 438 14.41 9.92 -5.86
CA GLY A 438 14.28 10.52 -4.53
C GLY A 438 13.19 11.59 -4.42
N PRO A 439 12.76 11.93 -3.19
CA PRO A 439 11.67 12.88 -2.92
C PRO A 439 12.00 14.34 -3.23
N ASP A 440 13.25 14.71 -3.45
CA ASP A 440 13.73 16.08 -3.70
C ASP A 440 13.68 16.50 -5.18
N LYS A 441 13.41 15.56 -6.08
CA LYS A 441 13.32 15.76 -7.54
C LYS A 441 11.89 15.48 -8.03
N ASN A 442 11.62 15.78 -9.31
CA ASN A 442 10.37 15.39 -10.00
C ASN A 442 9.08 15.87 -9.30
N ASN A 443 9.09 17.09 -8.73
CA ASN A 443 7.92 17.70 -8.06
C ASN A 443 6.69 17.78 -8.98
N ASP A 444 6.90 17.93 -10.28
CA ASP A 444 5.86 17.91 -11.33
C ASP A 444 5.22 16.53 -11.48
N ILE A 445 6.01 15.45 -11.51
CA ILE A 445 5.51 14.08 -11.63
C ILE A 445 4.73 13.68 -10.37
N TYR A 446 5.19 14.04 -9.17
CA TYR A 446 4.42 13.80 -7.93
C TYR A 446 3.06 14.51 -7.94
N ALA A 447 2.99 15.74 -8.45
CA ALA A 447 1.71 16.43 -8.61
C ALA A 447 0.81 15.77 -9.66
N GLN A 448 1.39 15.21 -10.73
CA GLN A 448 0.65 14.46 -11.74
C GLN A 448 0.12 13.12 -11.20
N GLU A 449 0.85 12.43 -10.32
CA GLU A 449 0.34 11.24 -9.60
C GLU A 449 -0.92 11.56 -8.80
N GLU A 450 -0.88 12.63 -8.00
CA GLU A 450 -2.06 13.08 -7.25
C GLU A 450 -3.24 13.38 -8.19
N GLU A 451 -2.99 14.10 -9.28
CA GLU A 451 -4.02 14.47 -10.24
C GLU A 451 -4.62 13.25 -10.95
N GLN A 452 -3.82 12.27 -11.36
CA GLN A 452 -4.32 11.06 -12.03
C GLN A 452 -5.23 10.26 -11.10
N PHE A 453 -4.87 10.10 -9.81
CA PHE A 453 -5.70 9.40 -8.83
C PHE A 453 -6.93 10.20 -8.43
N PHE A 454 -6.83 11.54 -8.34
CA PHE A 454 -7.97 12.42 -8.12
C PHE A 454 -8.99 12.28 -9.25
N GLN A 455 -8.57 12.44 -10.51
CA GLN A 455 -9.48 12.38 -11.67
C GLN A 455 -10.05 10.98 -11.93
N LEU A 456 -9.29 9.92 -11.64
CA LEU A 456 -9.81 8.55 -11.69
C LEU A 456 -10.90 8.37 -10.64
N THR A 457 -10.63 8.76 -9.39
CA THR A 457 -11.58 8.61 -8.29
C THR A 457 -12.85 9.44 -8.50
N VAL A 458 -12.72 10.68 -8.97
CA VAL A 458 -13.86 11.52 -9.37
C VAL A 458 -14.73 10.79 -10.40
N HIS A 459 -14.13 10.24 -11.45
CA HIS A 459 -14.90 9.54 -12.47
C HIS A 459 -15.61 8.29 -11.92
N LEU A 460 -14.93 7.49 -11.09
CA LEU A 460 -15.54 6.29 -10.49
C LEU A 460 -16.75 6.68 -9.60
N LEU A 461 -16.61 7.69 -8.76
CA LEU A 461 -17.68 8.17 -7.88
C LEU A 461 -18.80 8.90 -8.64
N GLU A 462 -18.50 9.64 -9.71
CA GLU A 462 -19.53 10.29 -10.54
C GLU A 462 -20.35 9.29 -11.37
N THR A 463 -19.73 8.21 -11.81
CA THR A 463 -20.34 7.27 -12.78
C THR A 463 -21.03 6.11 -12.07
N TYR A 464 -20.38 5.59 -11.03
CA TYR A 464 -20.85 4.40 -10.30
C TYR A 464 -21.28 4.73 -8.87
N GLY A 465 -21.27 6.01 -8.46
CA GLY A 465 -21.53 6.44 -7.08
C GLY A 465 -22.85 5.97 -6.48
N ASP A 466 -23.89 5.79 -7.27
CA ASP A 466 -25.19 5.31 -6.79
C ASP A 466 -25.23 3.78 -6.60
N MET A 467 -24.22 3.05 -7.09
CA MET A 467 -24.13 1.59 -7.03
C MET A 467 -23.47 1.11 -5.74
N ASP A 468 -23.78 -0.12 -5.35
CA ASP A 468 -23.08 -0.85 -4.29
C ASP A 468 -21.78 -1.44 -4.85
N LYS A 469 -20.71 -0.62 -4.83
CA LYS A 469 -19.43 -0.93 -5.45
C LYS A 469 -18.28 -0.51 -4.55
N ARG A 470 -17.21 -1.30 -4.54
CA ARG A 470 -15.94 -0.98 -3.90
C ARG A 470 -14.82 -1.07 -4.92
N PHE A 471 -14.13 0.04 -5.17
CA PHE A 471 -12.94 0.07 -6.02
C PHE A 471 -11.69 0.16 -5.15
N VAL A 472 -10.79 -0.81 -5.24
CA VAL A 472 -9.50 -0.81 -4.52
C VAL A 472 -8.38 -0.55 -5.52
N LEU A 473 -7.85 0.67 -5.51
CA LEU A 473 -6.76 1.11 -6.38
C LEU A 473 -5.42 0.76 -5.75
N GLN A 474 -4.62 -0.09 -6.40
CA GLN A 474 -3.34 -0.56 -5.86
C GLN A 474 -2.19 -0.57 -6.89
N ASN A 475 -0.95 -0.61 -6.41
CA ASN A 475 0.23 -0.88 -7.24
C ASN A 475 0.43 -2.38 -7.49
N TRP A 476 1.42 -2.71 -8.32
CA TRP A 476 1.99 -4.06 -8.44
C TRP A 476 3.12 -4.22 -7.41
N GLU A 477 3.12 -5.33 -6.66
CA GLU A 477 4.25 -5.85 -5.85
C GLU A 477 5.39 -4.86 -5.53
N GLY A 478 5.16 -4.02 -4.51
CA GLY A 478 5.96 -2.82 -4.31
C GLY A 478 7.40 -3.05 -3.84
N ASP A 479 7.72 -4.21 -3.23
CA ASP A 479 9.12 -4.56 -2.94
C ASP A 479 9.88 -4.85 -4.24
N TRP A 480 9.23 -5.46 -5.25
CA TRP A 480 9.84 -5.55 -6.58
C TRP A 480 9.96 -4.21 -7.27
N MET A 481 8.99 -3.30 -7.07
CA MET A 481 9.12 -1.92 -7.54
C MET A 481 10.33 -1.24 -6.89
N LEU A 482 10.57 -1.42 -5.60
CA LEU A 482 11.69 -0.79 -4.87
C LEU A 482 13.05 -1.40 -5.28
N ARG A 483 13.12 -2.73 -5.33
CA ARG A 483 14.36 -3.52 -5.53
C ARG A 483 14.74 -3.69 -7.00
N GLY A 484 13.75 -3.79 -7.88
CA GLY A 484 13.87 -4.36 -9.23
C GLY A 484 13.61 -5.87 -9.23
N SER A 485 12.90 -6.36 -10.25
CA SER A 485 12.32 -7.72 -10.32
C SER A 485 13.32 -8.89 -10.36
N THR A 486 14.62 -8.62 -10.44
CA THR A 486 15.67 -9.64 -10.49
C THR A 486 16.57 -9.66 -9.25
N ARG A 487 16.35 -8.77 -8.26
CA ARG A 487 17.26 -8.57 -7.13
C ARG A 487 16.74 -9.20 -5.85
N ASN A 488 17.53 -10.10 -5.27
CA ASN A 488 17.22 -10.74 -4.00
C ASN A 488 18.15 -10.19 -2.91
N TRP A 489 17.83 -9.03 -2.35
CA TRP A 489 18.65 -8.36 -1.33
C TRP A 489 18.91 -9.21 -0.08
N GLU A 490 18.01 -10.15 0.24
CA GLU A 490 18.21 -11.09 1.33
C GLU A 490 19.30 -12.15 1.06
N LYS A 491 19.70 -12.33 -0.20
CA LYS A 491 20.79 -13.21 -0.62
C LYS A 491 22.05 -12.44 -1.05
N GLU A 492 21.85 -11.25 -1.60
CA GLU A 492 22.88 -10.40 -2.21
C GLU A 492 22.79 -8.98 -1.61
N PRO A 493 23.03 -8.80 -0.29
CA PRO A 493 22.83 -7.52 0.39
C PRO A 493 23.75 -6.41 -0.15
N GLU A 494 24.89 -6.75 -0.75
CA GLU A 494 25.78 -5.81 -1.44
C GLU A 494 25.15 -5.14 -2.68
N THR A 495 24.03 -5.68 -3.18
CA THR A 495 23.27 -5.10 -4.31
C THR A 495 22.21 -4.09 -3.88
N ILE A 496 22.06 -3.86 -2.57
CA ILE A 496 21.22 -2.79 -2.01
C ILE A 496 21.84 -1.45 -2.43
N PRO A 497 21.09 -0.56 -3.10
CA PRO A 497 21.61 0.74 -3.52
C PRO A 497 22.06 1.59 -2.34
N VAL A 498 23.19 2.29 -2.49
CA VAL A 498 23.69 3.20 -1.46
C VAL A 498 22.72 4.35 -1.14
N ASP A 499 21.88 4.74 -2.12
CA ASP A 499 20.85 5.77 -2.00
C ASP A 499 19.47 5.23 -1.57
N ILE A 500 19.40 4.01 -1.01
CA ILE A 500 18.13 3.33 -0.66
C ILE A 500 17.19 4.20 0.18
N ARG A 501 17.73 5.02 1.08
CA ARG A 501 16.95 5.95 1.91
C ARG A 501 16.12 6.91 1.06
N TRP A 502 16.71 7.50 0.01
CA TRP A 502 16.02 8.41 -0.89
C TRP A 502 14.98 7.68 -1.74
N ARG A 503 15.26 6.45 -2.17
CA ARG A 503 14.27 5.64 -2.91
C ARG A 503 13.04 5.35 -2.06
N VAL A 504 13.25 4.98 -0.80
CA VAL A 504 12.19 4.72 0.18
C VAL A 504 11.35 5.97 0.43
N ASP A 505 11.97 7.12 0.70
CA ASP A 505 11.25 8.37 0.95
C ASP A 505 10.54 8.88 -0.32
N GLY A 506 11.13 8.66 -1.49
CA GLY A 506 10.56 9.00 -2.78
C GLY A 506 9.34 8.15 -3.12
N MET A 507 9.40 6.86 -2.82
CA MET A 507 8.26 5.94 -2.95
C MET A 507 7.15 6.27 -1.94
N GLY A 508 7.50 6.61 -0.70
CA GLY A 508 6.55 7.10 0.30
C GLY A 508 5.82 8.36 -0.19
N ARG A 509 6.54 9.32 -0.79
CA ARG A 509 5.96 10.52 -1.40
C ARG A 509 5.03 10.18 -2.58
N MET A 510 5.38 9.20 -3.41
CA MET A 510 4.53 8.76 -4.53
C MET A 510 3.19 8.26 -4.00
N PHE A 511 3.21 7.30 -3.07
CA PHE A 511 1.97 6.74 -2.53
C PHE A 511 1.15 7.74 -1.71
N ARG A 512 1.78 8.65 -0.94
CA ARG A 512 1.07 9.78 -0.31
C ARG A 512 0.35 10.66 -1.34
N SER A 513 0.99 10.93 -2.47
CA SER A 513 0.40 11.76 -3.55
C SER A 513 -0.85 11.08 -4.11
N ARG A 514 -0.79 9.77 -4.35
CA ARG A 514 -1.94 8.96 -4.81
C ARG A 514 -3.08 8.94 -3.80
N MET A 515 -2.78 8.64 -2.53
CA MET A 515 -3.77 8.63 -1.45
C MET A 515 -4.47 9.99 -1.30
N ARG A 516 -3.70 11.08 -1.36
CA ARG A 516 -4.26 12.43 -1.29
C ARG A 516 -5.24 12.71 -2.44
N GLY A 517 -4.94 12.24 -3.65
CA GLY A 517 -5.85 12.35 -4.79
C GLY A 517 -7.18 11.65 -4.50
N VAL A 518 -7.14 10.44 -3.96
CA VAL A 518 -8.32 9.66 -3.55
C VAL A 518 -9.10 10.37 -2.44
N GLU A 519 -8.44 10.85 -1.39
CA GLU A 519 -9.10 11.56 -0.27
C GLU A 519 -9.79 12.84 -0.70
N LYS A 520 -9.13 13.66 -1.54
CA LYS A 520 -9.73 14.88 -2.08
C LYS A 520 -10.96 14.58 -2.92
N ALA A 521 -10.92 13.54 -3.74
CA ALA A 521 -12.06 13.15 -4.56
C ALA A 521 -13.22 12.65 -3.67
N ARG A 522 -12.96 11.75 -2.71
CA ARG A 522 -13.98 11.27 -1.76
C ARG A 522 -14.70 12.41 -1.02
N ALA A 523 -13.96 13.44 -0.61
CA ALA A 523 -14.54 14.61 0.07
C ALA A 523 -15.55 15.40 -0.77
N LEU A 524 -15.55 15.24 -2.11
CA LEU A 524 -16.52 15.87 -3.02
C LEU A 524 -17.82 15.06 -3.17
N TYR A 525 -17.81 13.77 -2.81
CA TYR A 525 -18.94 12.85 -2.96
C TYR A 525 -19.27 12.14 -1.63
N PRO A 526 -19.61 12.88 -0.55
CA PRO A 526 -19.89 12.28 0.75
C PRO A 526 -21.15 11.40 0.80
N GLU A 527 -22.02 11.52 -0.20
CA GLU A 527 -23.28 10.77 -0.30
C GLU A 527 -23.21 9.60 -1.31
N ALA A 528 -22.04 9.29 -1.87
CA ALA A 528 -21.89 8.15 -2.77
C ALA A 528 -22.04 6.84 -1.98
N ASN A 529 -22.78 5.87 -2.54
CA ASN A 529 -22.83 4.49 -2.07
C ASN A 529 -21.55 3.75 -2.46
N ALA A 530 -21.01 4.03 -3.65
CA ALA A 530 -19.76 3.42 -4.07
C ALA A 530 -18.57 3.95 -3.27
N GLU A 531 -17.65 3.06 -2.96
CA GLU A 531 -16.45 3.30 -2.20
C GLU A 531 -15.22 3.26 -3.12
N VAL A 532 -14.28 4.18 -2.95
CA VAL A 532 -12.97 4.12 -3.61
C VAL A 532 -11.89 4.15 -2.54
N LEU A 533 -11.13 3.06 -2.45
CA LEU A 533 -10.05 2.86 -1.50
C LEU A 533 -8.71 2.89 -2.23
N PHE A 534 -7.69 3.34 -1.54
CA PHE A 534 -6.31 3.22 -1.96
C PHE A 534 -5.59 2.16 -1.13
N SER A 535 -4.89 1.26 -1.84
CA SER A 535 -4.08 0.22 -1.24
C SER A 535 -2.65 0.24 -1.77
N VAL A 536 -1.71 -0.17 -0.92
CA VAL A 536 -0.31 -0.38 -1.29
C VAL A 536 -0.02 -1.86 -1.17
N GLU A 537 0.32 -2.48 -2.30
CA GLU A 537 0.72 -3.89 -2.37
C GLU A 537 2.21 -4.03 -2.10
N PHE A 538 2.56 -4.82 -1.08
CA PHE A 538 3.92 -5.21 -0.71
C PHE A 538 4.10 -6.72 -0.91
N ASN A 539 5.35 -7.16 -0.93
CA ASN A 539 5.71 -8.56 -1.14
C ASN A 539 7.07 -8.85 -0.49
N LYS A 540 7.59 -10.08 -0.55
CA LYS A 540 8.90 -10.42 0.05
C LYS A 540 8.96 -10.13 1.56
N LEU A 541 7.88 -10.39 2.29
CA LEU A 541 7.84 -10.28 3.75
C LEU A 541 8.71 -11.33 4.43
N PHE A 542 8.58 -12.59 4.01
CA PHE A 542 9.23 -13.73 4.66
C PHE A 542 10.37 -14.31 3.83
N TYR A 543 11.35 -14.86 4.53
CA TYR A 543 12.47 -15.59 3.94
C TYR A 543 12.82 -16.79 4.82
N ARG A 544 13.29 -17.87 4.19
CA ARG A 544 13.75 -19.04 4.92
C ARG A 544 15.27 -19.01 5.03
N LYS A 545 15.78 -18.89 6.26
CA LYS A 545 17.21 -18.88 6.58
C LYS A 545 17.53 -20.04 7.50
N ASP A 546 18.52 -20.85 7.13
CA ASP A 546 18.98 -22.00 7.92
C ASP A 546 17.89 -23.02 8.32
N GLY A 547 16.81 -23.09 7.55
CA GLY A 547 15.71 -24.04 7.76
C GLY A 547 14.48 -23.44 8.46
N GLU A 548 14.56 -22.22 8.99
CA GLU A 548 13.51 -21.53 9.75
C GLU A 548 12.98 -20.32 8.97
N TYR A 549 11.71 -19.95 9.16
CA TYR A 549 11.18 -18.70 8.64
C TYR A 549 11.65 -17.52 9.50
N THR A 550 12.06 -16.46 8.82
CA THR A 550 12.31 -15.12 9.38
C THR A 550 11.67 -14.09 8.44
N ASN A 551 11.63 -12.83 8.85
CA ASN A 551 11.08 -11.74 8.05
C ASN A 551 12.16 -10.72 7.67
N MET A 552 11.88 -9.89 6.66
CA MET A 552 12.86 -8.90 6.19
C MET A 552 13.23 -7.86 7.26
N ILE A 553 12.35 -7.59 8.22
CA ILE A 553 12.61 -6.66 9.33
C ILE A 553 13.73 -7.23 10.22
N GLU A 554 13.64 -8.49 10.61
CA GLU A 554 14.67 -9.18 11.41
C GLU A 554 15.99 -9.37 10.66
N LEU A 555 15.95 -9.46 9.34
CA LEU A 555 17.14 -9.51 8.50
C LEU A 555 17.77 -8.14 8.24
N GLU A 556 17.16 -7.05 8.72
CA GLU A 556 17.55 -5.67 8.42
C GLU A 556 17.62 -5.38 6.91
N VAL A 557 16.78 -6.06 6.12
CA VAL A 557 16.72 -5.88 4.67
C VAL A 557 15.63 -4.85 4.36
N PRO A 558 15.93 -3.79 3.60
CA PRO A 558 14.93 -2.78 3.25
C PRO A 558 13.71 -3.39 2.55
N ASN A 559 12.53 -3.01 3.02
CA ASN A 559 11.24 -3.56 2.61
C ASN A 559 10.14 -2.49 2.72
N LEU A 560 9.06 -2.64 1.94
CA LEU A 560 7.96 -1.67 1.92
C LEU A 560 7.21 -1.60 3.23
N ILE A 561 6.93 -2.76 3.85
CA ILE A 561 6.01 -2.82 4.97
C ILE A 561 6.54 -2.05 6.18
N GLU A 562 7.84 -2.08 6.44
CA GLU A 562 8.46 -1.33 7.52
C GLU A 562 8.80 0.11 7.11
N GLN A 563 9.32 0.32 5.89
CA GLN A 563 10.00 1.59 5.58
C GLN A 563 9.17 2.56 4.76
N VAL A 564 8.14 2.10 4.05
CA VAL A 564 7.31 2.91 3.14
C VAL A 564 5.88 3.05 3.64
N ILE A 565 5.20 1.94 3.96
CA ILE A 565 3.78 1.95 4.37
C ILE A 565 3.52 2.86 5.59
N PRO A 566 4.36 2.85 6.64
CA PRO A 566 4.30 3.81 7.75
C PRO A 566 4.29 5.29 7.41
N GLN A 567 4.73 5.66 6.21
CA GLN A 567 4.88 7.06 5.82
C GLN A 567 3.59 7.69 5.31
N MET A 568 2.45 7.00 5.42
CA MET A 568 1.14 7.50 5.01
C MET A 568 0.05 6.84 5.84
N ARG A 569 -1.11 7.48 5.88
CA ARG A 569 -2.34 6.75 6.19
C ARG A 569 -2.80 6.01 4.94
N LEU A 570 -3.36 4.83 5.14
CA LEU A 570 -3.71 3.92 4.06
C LEU A 570 -5.06 3.27 4.38
N ASP A 571 -5.89 3.05 3.37
CA ASP A 571 -7.16 2.35 3.60
C ASP A 571 -6.90 0.85 3.85
N ILE A 572 -6.04 0.23 3.03
CA ILE A 572 -5.69 -1.20 3.11
C ILE A 572 -4.22 -1.43 2.74
N SER A 573 -3.45 -2.20 3.52
CA SER A 573 -2.20 -2.80 3.02
C SER A 573 -2.48 -4.13 2.33
N SER A 574 -1.90 -4.33 1.14
CA SER A 574 -2.10 -5.54 0.35
C SER A 574 -0.82 -6.36 0.34
N TRP A 575 -0.93 -7.67 0.56
CA TRP A 575 0.23 -8.56 0.57
C TRP A 575 0.14 -9.56 -0.57
N SER A 576 1.07 -9.48 -1.53
CA SER A 576 1.37 -10.62 -2.41
C SER A 576 2.09 -11.68 -1.57
N SER A 577 1.32 -12.68 -1.16
CA SER A 577 1.51 -13.48 0.05
C SER A 577 1.98 -14.90 -0.25
N TYR A 578 2.62 -15.11 -1.40
CA TYR A 578 3.25 -16.37 -1.76
C TYR A 578 4.28 -16.87 -0.74
N ASP A 579 4.94 -15.95 -0.03
CA ASP A 579 5.90 -16.24 1.03
C ASP A 579 5.27 -16.51 2.41
N GLY A 580 3.95 -16.33 2.53
CA GLY A 580 3.14 -16.76 3.68
C GLY A 580 2.69 -18.22 3.62
N ARG A 581 2.84 -18.87 2.46
CA ARG A 581 2.46 -20.27 2.24
C ARG A 581 3.49 -21.22 2.87
N TRP A 582 3.43 -21.36 4.20
CA TRP A 582 4.29 -22.27 4.95
C TRP A 582 3.72 -23.70 4.89
N LEU A 583 4.54 -24.66 4.43
CA LEU A 583 4.10 -26.03 4.09
C LEU A 583 4.92 -27.14 4.79
N GLN A 584 5.58 -26.89 5.92
CA GLN A 584 6.44 -27.91 6.57
C GLN A 584 5.89 -28.37 7.91
N GLU A 585 6.26 -29.58 8.34
CA GLU A 585 5.69 -30.31 9.49
C GLU A 585 5.70 -29.55 10.84
N ILE A 586 6.52 -28.51 10.99
CA ILE A 586 6.66 -27.73 12.23
C ILE A 586 5.95 -26.36 12.13
N GLU A 587 5.62 -25.92 10.91
CA GLU A 587 5.10 -24.59 10.58
C GLU A 587 4.08 -24.74 9.43
N VAL A 588 2.85 -25.05 9.85
CA VAL A 588 1.77 -25.60 9.02
C VAL A 588 0.90 -24.47 8.46
N PHE A 589 0.44 -24.63 7.22
CA PHE A 589 -0.59 -23.79 6.63
C PHE A 589 -1.83 -23.73 7.56
N PRO A 590 -2.48 -22.57 7.82
CA PRO A 590 -2.26 -21.24 7.26
C PRO A 590 -1.42 -20.30 8.16
N TYR A 591 -0.59 -20.82 9.07
CA TYR A 591 0.07 -20.03 10.13
C TYR A 591 0.94 -18.87 9.64
N GLY A 592 1.62 -19.04 8.50
CA GLY A 592 2.41 -17.97 7.89
C GLY A 592 1.56 -16.78 7.48
N PHE A 593 0.30 -17.00 7.08
CA PHE A 593 -0.64 -15.92 6.79
C PHE A 593 -1.01 -15.14 8.03
N LEU A 594 -1.30 -15.80 9.16
CA LEU A 594 -1.60 -15.10 10.42
C LEU A 594 -0.45 -14.18 10.82
N ASN A 595 0.79 -14.69 10.78
CA ASN A 595 1.98 -13.90 11.10
C ASN A 595 2.13 -12.70 10.17
N GLY A 596 1.94 -12.91 8.86
CA GLY A 596 2.03 -11.82 7.89
C GLY A 596 0.93 -10.77 8.07
N ILE A 597 -0.30 -11.19 8.37
CA ILE A 597 -1.43 -10.30 8.66
C ILE A 597 -1.13 -9.43 9.89
N ARG A 598 -0.62 -10.02 10.98
CA ARG A 598 -0.27 -9.28 12.20
C ARG A 598 0.87 -8.27 11.99
N ILE A 599 1.87 -8.62 11.18
CA ILE A 599 2.93 -7.69 10.80
C ILE A 599 2.35 -6.54 9.96
N ALA A 600 1.51 -6.86 8.97
CA ALA A 600 0.92 -5.86 8.09
C ALA A 600 -0.01 -4.89 8.84
N GLU A 601 -0.86 -5.43 9.72
CA GLU A 601 -1.74 -4.69 10.63
C GLU A 601 -0.93 -3.72 11.51
N TYR A 602 0.18 -4.20 12.09
CA TYR A 602 1.07 -3.36 12.89
C TYR A 602 1.59 -2.15 12.12
N PHE A 603 2.09 -2.36 10.90
CA PHE A 603 2.68 -1.28 10.10
C PHE A 603 1.66 -0.39 9.36
N THR A 604 0.40 -0.81 9.24
CA THR A 604 -0.64 -0.03 8.56
C THR A 604 -1.17 1.10 9.46
N THR A 605 -0.91 2.35 9.10
CA THR A 605 -1.63 3.50 9.68
C THR A 605 -2.97 3.63 8.97
N SER A 606 -4.05 3.17 9.62
CA SER A 606 -5.37 3.17 8.99
C SER A 606 -5.87 4.59 8.72
N ALA A 607 -6.44 4.79 7.53
CA ALA A 607 -7.24 5.98 7.21
C ALA A 607 -8.66 5.92 7.81
N HIS A 608 -9.00 4.82 8.51
CA HIS A 608 -10.31 4.56 9.14
C HIS A 608 -11.48 4.50 8.15
N PHE A 609 -11.20 4.17 6.89
CA PHE A 609 -12.25 3.87 5.91
C PHE A 609 -12.77 2.44 6.11
N VAL A 610 -11.87 1.50 6.44
CA VAL A 610 -12.21 0.17 6.94
C VAL A 610 -12.58 0.30 8.42
N ASN A 611 -13.85 0.08 8.75
CA ASN A 611 -14.39 0.22 10.10
C ASN A 611 -14.56 -1.11 10.86
N GLU A 612 -14.47 -2.24 10.16
CA GLU A 612 -14.59 -3.58 10.73
C GLU A 612 -13.48 -4.49 10.18
N GLY A 613 -12.94 -5.34 11.04
CA GLY A 613 -11.82 -6.22 10.70
C GLY A 613 -10.47 -5.51 10.66
N THR A 614 -9.51 -6.11 9.97
CA THR A 614 -8.15 -5.58 9.84
C THR A 614 -7.97 -4.89 8.49
N PRO A 615 -7.26 -3.75 8.39
CA PRO A 615 -7.02 -3.03 7.13
C PRO A 615 -5.91 -3.71 6.30
N VAL A 616 -6.04 -5.02 6.10
CA VAL A 616 -5.11 -5.87 5.37
C VAL A 616 -5.89 -6.69 4.34
N MET A 617 -5.29 -6.92 3.17
CA MET A 617 -5.76 -7.88 2.18
C MET A 617 -4.65 -8.84 1.73
N LEU A 618 -5.02 -10.07 1.40
CA LEU A 618 -4.12 -11.01 0.72
C LEU A 618 -4.25 -10.77 -0.78
N GLY A 619 -3.36 -9.92 -1.27
CA GLY A 619 -3.41 -9.35 -2.62
C GLY A 619 -3.22 -10.38 -3.71
N GLU A 620 -2.36 -11.38 -3.50
CA GLU A 620 -2.08 -12.48 -4.43
C GLU A 620 -1.55 -13.70 -3.69
N PHE A 621 -2.14 -14.86 -3.94
CA PHE A 621 -1.46 -16.14 -3.73
C PHE A 621 -2.08 -17.22 -4.61
N GLY A 622 -1.45 -18.38 -4.72
CA GLY A 622 -2.03 -19.52 -5.43
C GLY A 622 -1.31 -20.82 -5.10
N MET A 623 -2.02 -21.93 -5.30
CA MET A 623 -1.51 -23.29 -5.13
C MET A 623 -1.39 -23.94 -6.50
N ASN A 624 -0.32 -24.70 -6.70
CA ASN A 624 -0.11 -25.46 -7.92
C ASN A 624 -0.99 -26.72 -7.88
N GLU A 625 -1.78 -26.94 -8.93
CA GLU A 625 -2.66 -28.14 -9.05
C GLU A 625 -2.23 -29.10 -10.16
N ASN A 626 -1.20 -28.75 -10.93
CA ASN A 626 -0.83 -29.46 -12.14
C ASN A 626 0.51 -30.17 -11.99
N GLU A 627 0.55 -31.47 -12.26
CA GLU A 627 1.78 -32.27 -12.22
C GLU A 627 2.72 -31.89 -13.38
N PRO A 628 4.06 -31.83 -13.18
CA PRO A 628 4.82 -32.17 -11.98
C PRO A 628 5.07 -30.98 -11.03
N TYR A 629 4.29 -29.90 -11.14
CA TYR A 629 4.54 -28.63 -10.46
C TYR A 629 3.93 -28.56 -9.06
N ILE A 630 3.19 -29.59 -8.65
CA ILE A 630 2.71 -29.74 -7.28
C ILE A 630 3.92 -29.93 -6.34
N PRO A 631 4.13 -29.05 -5.35
CA PRO A 631 5.16 -29.24 -4.34
C PRO A 631 4.94 -30.53 -3.56
N LYS A 632 6.02 -31.24 -3.23
CA LYS A 632 5.98 -32.53 -2.49
C LYS A 632 5.38 -32.47 -1.08
N GLN A 633 5.05 -31.27 -0.61
CA GLN A 633 4.56 -31.01 0.74
C GLN A 633 3.04 -31.20 0.86
N TYR A 634 2.32 -31.25 -0.26
CA TYR A 634 0.88 -31.53 -0.27
C TYR A 634 0.50 -32.26 -1.56
N GLU A 635 -0.60 -32.99 -1.52
CA GLU A 635 -1.26 -33.60 -2.66
C GLU A 635 -2.47 -32.74 -3.09
N ARG A 636 -2.88 -32.85 -4.35
CA ARG A 636 -3.97 -32.03 -4.91
C ARG A 636 -5.27 -32.16 -4.09
N GLU A 637 -5.53 -33.35 -3.55
CA GLU A 637 -6.71 -33.70 -2.77
C GLU A 637 -6.76 -33.02 -1.39
N GLU A 638 -5.63 -32.50 -0.87
CA GLU A 638 -5.57 -31.79 0.42
C GLU A 638 -5.96 -30.31 0.30
N LEU A 639 -6.03 -29.77 -0.92
CA LEU A 639 -6.31 -28.35 -1.16
C LEU A 639 -7.65 -27.85 -0.57
N PRO A 640 -8.78 -28.59 -0.62
CA PRO A 640 -10.03 -28.14 0.01
C PRO A 640 -9.91 -27.92 1.52
N GLU A 641 -9.25 -28.84 2.24
CA GLU A 641 -9.04 -28.70 3.70
C GLU A 641 -8.14 -27.50 4.02
N MET A 642 -7.04 -27.33 3.27
CA MET A 642 -6.19 -26.14 3.41
C MET A 642 -6.99 -24.85 3.18
N PHE A 643 -7.83 -24.80 2.14
CA PHE A 643 -8.64 -23.63 1.87
C PHE A 643 -9.75 -23.41 2.90
N SER A 644 -10.30 -24.48 3.51
CA SER A 644 -11.18 -24.36 4.68
C SER A 644 -10.49 -23.61 5.82
N ASP A 645 -9.27 -24.02 6.19
CA ASP A 645 -8.48 -23.34 7.22
C ASP A 645 -8.19 -21.87 6.87
N LEU A 646 -7.86 -21.58 5.60
CA LEU A 646 -7.63 -20.21 5.16
C LEU A 646 -8.90 -19.35 5.29
N LEU A 647 -10.06 -19.85 4.88
CA LEU A 647 -11.33 -19.12 4.99
C LEU A 647 -11.70 -18.86 6.44
N GLY A 648 -11.51 -19.85 7.32
CA GLY A 648 -11.65 -19.68 8.77
C GLY A 648 -10.72 -18.59 9.32
N LEU A 649 -9.45 -18.56 8.88
CA LEU A 649 -8.49 -17.52 9.25
C LEU A 649 -8.90 -16.14 8.75
N VAL A 650 -9.38 -16.03 7.50
CA VAL A 650 -9.83 -14.78 6.88
C VAL A 650 -10.98 -14.17 7.68
N LYS A 651 -11.98 -14.98 8.06
CA LYS A 651 -13.09 -14.52 8.90
C LYS A 651 -12.65 -14.16 10.32
N TYR A 652 -11.79 -14.98 10.93
CA TYR A 652 -11.26 -14.72 12.27
C TYR A 652 -10.49 -13.40 12.36
N THR A 653 -9.63 -13.14 11.36
CA THR A 653 -8.80 -11.93 11.31
C THR A 653 -9.54 -10.71 10.77
N GLY A 654 -10.66 -10.91 10.05
CA GLY A 654 -11.39 -9.84 9.38
C GLY A 654 -10.57 -9.20 8.25
N VAL A 655 -9.76 -10.00 7.55
CA VAL A 655 -9.06 -9.56 6.34
C VAL A 655 -10.08 -9.11 5.28
N GLN A 656 -9.79 -7.99 4.61
CA GLN A 656 -10.77 -7.33 3.76
C GLN A 656 -11.07 -8.12 2.49
N GLN A 657 -10.02 -8.58 1.79
CA GLN A 657 -10.14 -9.35 0.55
C GLN A 657 -8.99 -10.36 0.40
N VAL A 658 -9.23 -11.39 -0.39
CA VAL A 658 -8.27 -12.42 -0.78
C VAL A 658 -8.39 -12.67 -2.28
N TYR A 659 -7.28 -12.59 -3.02
CA TYR A 659 -7.29 -12.86 -4.47
C TYR A 659 -6.37 -14.01 -4.84
N LEU A 660 -6.98 -15.03 -5.45
CA LEU A 660 -6.26 -16.11 -6.10
C LEU A 660 -5.60 -15.61 -7.37
N TRP A 661 -4.32 -15.91 -7.48
CA TRP A 661 -3.58 -15.75 -8.72
C TRP A 661 -3.44 -17.15 -9.35
N ASN A 662 -4.26 -17.49 -10.35
CA ASN A 662 -5.06 -16.60 -11.21
C ASN A 662 -6.38 -17.24 -11.66
N PHE A 663 -7.36 -16.47 -12.13
CA PHE A 663 -8.64 -17.00 -12.60
C PHE A 663 -8.41 -17.92 -13.79
N PHE A 664 -7.73 -17.40 -14.83
CA PHE A 664 -7.11 -18.20 -15.89
C PHE A 664 -5.59 -18.15 -15.71
N SER A 665 -4.92 -19.30 -15.71
CA SER A 665 -3.51 -19.39 -15.35
C SER A 665 -2.61 -18.52 -16.25
N SER A 666 -1.67 -17.84 -15.59
CA SER A 666 -0.64 -17.01 -16.22
C SER A 666 0.79 -17.49 -15.91
N GLY A 667 0.96 -18.56 -15.13
CA GLY A 667 2.26 -19.06 -14.71
C GLY A 667 2.78 -20.12 -15.67
N ASP A 668 3.82 -19.81 -16.45
CA ASP A 668 4.47 -20.75 -17.37
C ASP A 668 5.82 -21.27 -16.83
N GLN A 669 6.23 -22.42 -17.34
CA GLN A 669 7.46 -23.11 -16.94
C GLN A 669 8.27 -23.48 -18.18
N ALA A 670 9.38 -22.76 -18.39
CA ALA A 670 10.41 -23.08 -19.39
C ALA A 670 9.89 -23.28 -20.83
N PHE A 671 8.82 -22.56 -21.20
CA PHE A 671 8.26 -22.49 -22.55
C PHE A 671 7.95 -21.03 -22.90
N GLU A 672 8.42 -20.57 -24.05
CA GLU A 672 8.14 -19.19 -24.50
C GLU A 672 6.77 -19.13 -25.18
N PHE A 673 5.74 -18.79 -24.39
CA PHE A 673 4.41 -18.47 -24.92
C PHE A 673 4.40 -17.10 -25.60
N GLU A 674 3.61 -16.98 -26.66
CA GLU A 674 3.30 -15.72 -27.35
C GLU A 674 1.92 -15.23 -26.89
N LYS A 675 1.85 -13.94 -26.52
CA LYS A 675 0.60 -13.35 -26.03
C LYS A 675 -0.41 -13.27 -27.18
N GLY A 676 -1.63 -13.76 -26.92
CA GLY A 676 -2.74 -13.72 -27.87
C GLY A 676 -2.87 -14.96 -28.75
N GLU A 677 -1.93 -15.91 -28.64
CA GLU A 677 -1.96 -17.17 -29.38
C GLU A 677 -2.70 -18.27 -28.62
N GLN A 678 -3.52 -19.06 -29.34
CA GLN A 678 -4.20 -20.22 -28.78
C GLN A 678 -3.28 -21.44 -28.83
N TYR A 679 -3.18 -22.17 -27.72
CA TYR A 679 -2.38 -23.39 -27.63
C TYR A 679 -3.25 -24.62 -27.45
N GLU A 680 -2.73 -25.77 -27.91
CA GLU A 680 -3.35 -27.07 -27.68
C GLU A 680 -3.39 -27.41 -26.19
N LEU A 681 -4.45 -28.11 -25.76
CA LEU A 681 -4.71 -28.43 -24.36
C LEU A 681 -3.53 -29.13 -23.68
N ASP A 682 -2.95 -30.14 -24.34
CA ASP A 682 -1.78 -30.88 -23.85
C ASP A 682 -0.56 -29.99 -23.65
N THR A 683 -0.42 -28.92 -24.45
CA THR A 683 0.67 -27.95 -24.32
C THR A 683 0.46 -27.09 -23.07
N LEU A 684 -0.76 -26.61 -22.86
CA LEU A 684 -1.13 -25.82 -21.69
C LEU A 684 -0.91 -26.64 -20.40
N TYR A 685 -1.43 -27.86 -20.31
CA TYR A 685 -1.19 -28.74 -19.15
C TYR A 685 0.27 -29.16 -18.99
N LYS A 686 1.07 -29.16 -20.05
CA LYS A 686 2.49 -29.52 -19.91
C LYS A 686 3.32 -28.39 -19.29
N TYR A 687 2.98 -27.14 -19.56
CA TYR A 687 3.86 -26.00 -19.29
C TYR A 687 3.30 -24.98 -18.30
N LEU A 688 2.00 -25.00 -18.04
CA LEU A 688 1.40 -24.15 -17.01
C LEU A 688 1.59 -24.78 -15.63
N ASP A 689 1.90 -23.95 -14.65
CA ASP A 689 2.23 -24.39 -13.30
C ASP A 689 1.02 -24.83 -12.46
N GLY A 690 -0.19 -24.72 -13.01
CA GLY A 690 -1.41 -25.20 -12.36
C GLY A 690 -2.02 -24.25 -11.35
N LYS A 691 -1.57 -22.99 -11.28
CA LYS A 691 -2.26 -21.96 -10.48
C LYS A 691 -3.43 -21.37 -11.29
N TRP A 692 -4.58 -22.02 -11.24
CA TRP A 692 -5.81 -21.62 -11.92
C TRP A 692 -7.03 -21.74 -11.00
N VAL A 693 -8.07 -20.96 -11.27
CA VAL A 693 -9.44 -21.24 -10.78
C VAL A 693 -10.18 -22.04 -11.84
N VAL A 694 -10.06 -21.63 -13.11
CA VAL A 694 -10.63 -22.33 -14.28
C VAL A 694 -9.49 -22.94 -15.09
N GLU A 695 -9.54 -24.24 -15.31
CA GLU A 695 -8.56 -25.00 -16.08
C GLU A 695 -8.61 -24.69 -17.59
N PRO A 696 -7.55 -25.03 -18.35
CA PRO A 696 -7.52 -24.90 -19.81
C PRO A 696 -8.64 -25.61 -20.57
N ASP A 697 -9.31 -26.62 -19.99
CA ASP A 697 -10.43 -27.34 -20.59
C ASP A 697 -11.82 -26.78 -20.20
N GLN A 698 -11.83 -25.62 -19.54
CA GLN A 698 -13.01 -24.92 -19.02
C GLN A 698 -13.62 -25.52 -17.74
N SER A 699 -13.09 -26.61 -17.19
CA SER A 699 -13.52 -27.07 -15.85
C SER A 699 -12.94 -26.20 -14.75
N TYR A 700 -13.53 -26.23 -13.55
CA TYR A 700 -12.86 -25.64 -12.39
C TYR A 700 -11.71 -26.54 -11.91
N GLY A 701 -10.62 -25.91 -11.44
CA GLY A 701 -9.59 -26.58 -10.66
C GLY A 701 -10.16 -27.05 -9.31
N THR A 702 -9.38 -27.77 -8.52
CA THR A 702 -9.78 -28.27 -7.20
C THR A 702 -10.19 -27.13 -6.27
N VAL A 703 -9.38 -26.07 -6.18
CA VAL A 703 -9.72 -24.89 -5.37
C VAL A 703 -10.93 -24.17 -5.95
N GLY A 704 -10.98 -24.03 -7.28
CA GLY A 704 -12.12 -23.38 -7.95
C GLY A 704 -13.44 -24.10 -7.69
N ALA A 705 -13.47 -25.42 -7.82
CA ALA A 705 -14.66 -26.22 -7.59
C ALA A 705 -15.12 -26.15 -6.12
N TYR A 706 -14.18 -26.22 -5.17
CA TYR A 706 -14.48 -26.09 -3.75
C TYR A 706 -15.08 -24.73 -3.40
N LEU A 707 -14.51 -23.64 -3.94
CA LEU A 707 -15.03 -22.30 -3.70
C LEU A 707 -16.39 -22.06 -4.38
N GLU A 708 -16.58 -22.59 -5.59
CA GLU A 708 -17.87 -22.49 -6.29
C GLU A 708 -18.99 -23.17 -5.51
N GLU A 709 -18.74 -24.37 -4.94
CA GLU A 709 -19.67 -25.06 -4.03
C GLU A 709 -20.04 -24.17 -2.83
N ILE A 710 -19.05 -23.56 -2.17
CA ILE A 710 -19.27 -22.66 -1.02
C ILE A 710 -20.12 -21.43 -1.41
N PHE A 711 -19.94 -20.89 -2.62
CA PHE A 711 -20.60 -19.64 -3.01
C PHE A 711 -22.05 -19.85 -3.45
N ASN A 712 -22.38 -21.05 -3.94
CA ASN A 712 -23.63 -21.35 -4.61
C ASN A 712 -24.54 -22.37 -3.90
N GLU A 713 -24.05 -23.13 -2.90
CA GLU A 713 -24.86 -24.10 -2.15
C GLU A 713 -25.31 -23.59 -0.76
N ASP A 714 -26.52 -23.94 -0.34
CA ASP A 714 -27.10 -23.57 0.97
C ASP A 714 -26.65 -24.51 2.13
N GLU A 715 -26.15 -25.72 1.83
CA GLU A 715 -25.59 -26.68 2.79
C GLU A 715 -24.19 -27.12 2.31
N ILE A 716 -23.14 -26.69 3.00
CA ILE A 716 -21.74 -27.02 2.67
C ILE A 716 -21.36 -28.32 3.36
N LYS A 717 -20.89 -29.30 2.60
CA LYS A 717 -20.45 -30.58 3.16
C LYS A 717 -19.09 -30.44 3.84
N ASP A 718 -18.89 -31.21 4.89
CA ASP A 718 -17.60 -31.33 5.57
C ASP A 718 -16.54 -31.82 4.56
N PRO A 719 -15.40 -31.11 4.37
CA PRO A 719 -14.37 -31.47 3.39
C PRO A 719 -13.68 -32.80 3.71
N THR A 720 -13.80 -33.30 4.94
CA THR A 720 -13.33 -34.63 5.37
C THR A 720 -14.42 -35.70 5.28
N SER A 721 -15.68 -35.29 5.07
CA SER A 721 -16.78 -36.22 4.82
C SER A 721 -16.62 -36.83 3.44
N THR A 722 -16.10 -38.05 3.42
CA THR A 722 -16.25 -38.97 2.29
C THR A 722 -17.69 -39.49 2.25
N GLU A 723 -18.67 -38.58 2.13
CA GLU A 723 -19.86 -38.87 1.34
C GLU A 723 -19.58 -38.38 -0.07
N ASP A 724 -18.60 -39.02 -0.70
CA ASP A 724 -18.72 -39.28 -2.12
C ASP A 724 -20.14 -39.83 -2.32
N ASN A 725 -20.98 -39.09 -3.02
CA ASN A 725 -22.08 -39.72 -3.76
C ASN A 725 -21.43 -40.56 -4.87
N PHE A 726 -20.68 -41.60 -4.47
CA PHE A 726 -20.29 -42.71 -5.31
C PHE A 726 -21.59 -43.36 -5.71
N VAL A 727 -22.13 -42.91 -6.83
CA VAL A 727 -23.00 -43.76 -7.60
C VAL A 727 -22.15 -44.96 -7.95
N LYS A 728 -22.51 -46.12 -7.39
CA LYS A 728 -21.79 -47.36 -7.59
C LYS A 728 -21.92 -47.73 -9.06
N THR A 729 -20.88 -47.41 -9.83
CA THR A 729 -20.78 -47.80 -11.22
C THR A 729 -19.75 -48.91 -11.37
N SER A 730 -19.86 -49.69 -12.45
CA SER A 730 -18.83 -50.66 -12.81
C SER A 730 -18.70 -50.77 -14.31
N ILE A 731 -17.48 -51.03 -14.77
CA ILE A 731 -17.14 -51.17 -16.18
C ILE A 731 -16.79 -52.63 -16.50
N PHE A 732 -17.39 -53.17 -17.56
CA PHE A 732 -17.12 -54.54 -18.01
C PHE A 732 -17.25 -54.67 -19.53
N PRO A 733 -16.39 -55.42 -20.24
CA PRO A 733 -15.17 -56.04 -19.74
C PRO A 733 -14.08 -55.01 -19.47
N ASN A 734 -13.21 -55.29 -18.49
CA ASN A 734 -12.01 -54.52 -18.23
C ASN A 734 -10.92 -55.49 -17.73
N PRO A 735 -9.87 -55.82 -18.53
CA PRO A 735 -9.47 -55.16 -19.77
C PRO A 735 -10.43 -55.34 -20.96
N ALA A 736 -10.55 -54.30 -21.79
CA ALA A 736 -11.46 -54.20 -22.94
C ALA A 736 -10.72 -54.29 -24.28
N GLU A 737 -11.33 -54.88 -25.30
CA GLU A 737 -10.78 -54.93 -26.68
C GLU A 737 -11.47 -53.95 -27.64
N GLY A 738 -12.77 -53.73 -27.49
CA GLY A 738 -13.52 -52.87 -28.40
C GLY A 738 -14.71 -52.15 -27.78
N GLU A 739 -15.43 -52.77 -26.85
CA GLU A 739 -16.60 -52.15 -26.22
C GLU A 739 -16.62 -52.43 -24.72
N ILE A 740 -17.11 -51.47 -23.95
CA ILE A 740 -17.36 -51.58 -22.51
C ILE A 740 -18.81 -51.24 -22.19
N TYR A 741 -19.32 -51.86 -21.14
CA TYR A 741 -20.64 -51.66 -20.58
C TYR A 741 -20.50 -51.04 -19.20
N ILE A 742 -21.34 -50.06 -18.93
CA ILE A 742 -21.35 -49.32 -17.68
C ILE A 742 -22.62 -49.66 -16.93
N THR A 743 -22.46 -50.28 -15.76
CA THR A 743 -23.56 -50.48 -14.83
C THR A 743 -23.59 -49.29 -13.88
N SER A 744 -24.77 -48.73 -13.61
CA SER A 744 -24.95 -47.60 -12.69
C SER A 744 -26.31 -47.71 -12.00
N GLU A 745 -26.39 -47.30 -10.74
CA GLU A 745 -27.64 -47.19 -9.97
C GLU A 745 -28.35 -45.84 -10.20
N ALA A 746 -27.68 -44.88 -10.86
CA ALA A 746 -28.23 -43.59 -11.28
C ALA A 746 -28.18 -43.42 -12.81
N LEU A 747 -28.96 -42.47 -13.34
CA LEU A 747 -29.01 -42.19 -14.77
C LEU A 747 -27.67 -41.62 -15.21
N ILE A 748 -27.00 -42.29 -16.14
CA ILE A 748 -25.73 -41.81 -16.68
C ILE A 748 -26.03 -40.72 -17.70
N GLU A 749 -25.47 -39.54 -17.49
CA GLU A 749 -25.63 -38.38 -18.38
C GLU A 749 -24.48 -38.34 -19.39
N GLU A 750 -23.26 -38.62 -18.93
CA GLU A 750 -22.06 -38.49 -19.73
C GLU A 750 -20.95 -39.42 -19.28
N VAL A 751 -20.07 -39.81 -20.21
CA VAL A 751 -18.84 -40.53 -19.91
C VAL A 751 -17.66 -39.92 -20.66
N LEU A 752 -16.57 -39.74 -19.91
CA LEU A 752 -15.33 -39.12 -20.35
C LEU A 752 -14.20 -40.14 -20.19
N ILE A 753 -13.39 -40.34 -21.23
CA ILE A 753 -12.20 -41.20 -21.18
C ILE A 753 -10.96 -40.34 -21.34
N TYR A 754 -10.08 -40.38 -20.34
CA TYR A 754 -8.81 -39.66 -20.30
C TYR A 754 -7.63 -40.62 -20.40
N SER A 755 -6.48 -40.15 -20.90
CA SER A 755 -5.21 -40.82 -20.63
C SER A 755 -4.87 -40.76 -19.14
N THR A 756 -3.88 -41.54 -18.72
CA THR A 756 -3.27 -41.39 -17.39
C THR A 756 -2.53 -40.05 -17.19
N THR A 757 -2.45 -39.21 -18.22
CA THR A 757 -1.85 -37.86 -18.17
C THR A 757 -2.88 -36.75 -18.35
N GLY A 758 -4.18 -37.07 -18.25
CA GLY A 758 -5.28 -36.08 -18.29
C GLY A 758 -5.83 -35.72 -19.67
N ILE A 759 -5.33 -36.31 -20.76
CA ILE A 759 -5.76 -35.99 -22.13
C ILE A 759 -7.13 -36.63 -22.39
N LEU A 760 -8.15 -35.86 -22.77
CA LEU A 760 -9.47 -36.38 -23.12
C LEU A 760 -9.46 -37.08 -24.49
N TYR A 761 -9.65 -38.39 -24.51
CA TYR A 761 -9.72 -39.23 -25.71
C TYR A 761 -11.14 -39.42 -26.25
N ASN A 762 -12.14 -39.40 -25.38
CA ASN A 762 -13.52 -39.61 -25.78
C ASN A 762 -14.48 -38.93 -24.82
N ARG A 763 -15.48 -38.23 -25.36
CA ARG A 763 -16.61 -37.63 -24.65
C ARG A 763 -17.89 -38.12 -25.31
N GLN A 764 -18.71 -38.83 -24.56
CA GLN A 764 -19.93 -39.40 -25.10
C GLN A 764 -21.08 -39.38 -24.09
N ALA A 765 -22.22 -38.81 -24.50
CA ALA A 765 -23.50 -39.04 -23.84
C ALA A 765 -23.97 -40.47 -24.14
N LEU A 766 -24.34 -41.21 -23.09
CA LEU A 766 -24.78 -42.59 -23.23
C LEU A 766 -26.24 -42.67 -23.68
N ASP A 767 -26.51 -43.59 -24.61
CA ASP A 767 -27.88 -44.00 -24.93
C ASP A 767 -28.38 -45.03 -23.90
N ASN A 768 -29.64 -45.50 -24.06
CA ASN A 768 -30.26 -46.48 -23.17
C ASN A 768 -29.52 -47.84 -23.08
N THR A 769 -28.41 -48.03 -23.80
CA THR A 769 -27.62 -49.26 -23.79
C THR A 769 -26.42 -49.23 -22.83
N ASN A 770 -26.11 -48.06 -22.24
CA ASN A 770 -24.97 -47.84 -21.34
C ASN A 770 -23.65 -48.43 -21.85
N LYS A 771 -23.40 -48.27 -23.15
CA LYS A 771 -22.30 -48.92 -23.86
C LYS A 771 -21.40 -47.90 -24.54
N ILE A 772 -20.09 -48.12 -24.46
CA ILE A 772 -19.08 -47.26 -25.11
C ILE A 772 -18.17 -48.09 -25.99
N ASN A 773 -17.93 -47.59 -27.20
CA ASN A 773 -16.94 -48.15 -28.10
C ASN A 773 -15.55 -47.54 -27.80
N VAL A 774 -14.63 -48.39 -27.36
CA VAL A 774 -13.23 -48.07 -27.03
C VAL A 774 -12.25 -48.62 -28.06
N SER A 775 -12.73 -49.13 -29.20
CA SER A 775 -11.89 -49.76 -30.24
C SER A 775 -10.88 -48.81 -30.85
N GLN A 776 -11.17 -47.50 -30.84
CA GLN A 776 -10.31 -46.46 -31.38
C GLN A 776 -9.18 -46.05 -30.43
N LEU A 777 -9.24 -46.49 -29.16
CA LEU A 777 -8.18 -46.21 -28.20
C LEU A 777 -6.96 -47.11 -28.45
N PRO A 778 -5.73 -46.57 -28.39
CA PRO A 778 -4.54 -47.40 -28.42
C PRO A 778 -4.46 -48.31 -27.18
N PRO A 779 -3.78 -49.47 -27.25
CA PRO A 779 -3.52 -50.31 -26.07
C PRO A 779 -2.85 -49.52 -24.95
N GLY A 780 -3.38 -49.58 -23.73
CA GLY A 780 -2.89 -48.79 -22.62
C GLY A 780 -3.86 -48.65 -21.45
N HIS A 781 -3.46 -47.85 -20.47
CA HIS A 781 -4.28 -47.50 -19.31
C HIS A 781 -4.92 -46.13 -19.53
N PHE A 782 -6.18 -46.01 -19.15
CA PHE A 782 -6.99 -44.82 -19.25
C PHE A 782 -7.76 -44.61 -17.94
N LEU A 783 -8.16 -43.38 -17.66
CA LEU A 783 -9.14 -43.05 -16.64
C LEU A 783 -10.49 -42.85 -17.31
N ILE A 784 -11.54 -43.50 -16.82
CA ILE A 784 -12.90 -43.27 -17.31
C ILE A 784 -13.73 -42.65 -16.20
N ARG A 785 -14.23 -41.43 -16.43
CA ARG A 785 -15.11 -40.70 -15.53
C ARG A 785 -16.55 -40.83 -16.04
N ILE A 786 -17.44 -41.31 -15.17
CA ILE A 786 -18.85 -41.55 -15.45
C ILE A 786 -19.64 -40.52 -14.64
N ILE A 787 -20.33 -39.63 -15.34
CA ILE A 787 -21.14 -38.56 -14.78
C ILE A 787 -22.60 -39.00 -14.82
N THR A 788 -23.27 -38.92 -13.69
CA THR A 788 -24.67 -39.30 -13.53
C THR A 788 -25.46 -38.16 -12.91
N ASN A 789 -26.78 -38.23 -13.02
CA ASN A 789 -27.70 -37.26 -12.43
C ASN A 789 -27.70 -37.22 -10.88
N LYS A 790 -26.87 -38.04 -10.22
CA LYS A 790 -26.74 -38.13 -8.76
C LYS A 790 -25.29 -38.05 -8.26
N GLY A 791 -24.33 -37.76 -9.15
CA GLY A 791 -22.91 -37.74 -8.81
C GLY A 791 -22.04 -38.38 -9.89
N GLN A 792 -20.74 -38.53 -9.61
CA GLN A 792 -19.77 -39.07 -10.57
C GLN A 792 -18.96 -40.21 -9.99
N SER A 793 -18.30 -40.97 -10.85
CA SER A 793 -17.41 -42.07 -10.45
C SER A 793 -16.28 -42.24 -11.46
N THR A 794 -15.07 -42.56 -10.99
CA THR A 794 -13.90 -42.73 -11.85
C THR A 794 -13.36 -44.15 -11.74
N HIS A 795 -13.05 -44.78 -12.87
CA HIS A 795 -12.48 -46.14 -12.95
C HIS A 795 -11.22 -46.13 -13.80
N GLN A 796 -10.33 -47.10 -13.54
CA GLN A 796 -9.25 -47.40 -14.46
C GLN A 796 -9.78 -48.27 -15.60
N LEU A 797 -9.63 -47.83 -16.85
CA LEU A 797 -9.91 -48.63 -18.05
C LEU A 797 -8.58 -49.16 -18.62
N ILE A 798 -8.51 -50.47 -18.85
CA ILE A 798 -7.36 -51.14 -19.48
C ILE A 798 -7.78 -51.53 -20.90
N LYS A 799 -7.22 -50.88 -21.91
CA LYS A 799 -7.41 -51.22 -23.32
C LYS A 799 -6.32 -52.22 -23.74
N LYS A 800 -6.73 -53.39 -24.23
CA LYS A 800 -5.81 -54.38 -24.82
C LYS A 800 -5.35 -54.00 -26.22
#